data_AF-A0A537HDV4-F1
#
_entry.id   AF-A0A537HDV4-F1
#
_cell.length_a   1.000
_cell.length_b   1.000
_cell.length_c   1.000
_cell.angle_alpha   90.00
_cell.angle_beta   90.00
_cell.angle_gamma   90.00
#
_symmetry.space_group_name_H-M   'P 1'
#
loop_
_entity.id
_entity.type
_entity.pdbx_description
1 polymer ?
#
loop_
_entity_poly.entity_id
_entity_poly.type
_entity_poly.pdbx_seq_one_letter_code
_entity_poly.pdbx_strand_id
1 'polypeptide(L)'
;MSTAVAFQLLAGRGSSTASASGNGAYFDHIVFIAMENAAYASVFGSGTVSSCPSSTDPFLCSMLPLGSTVPSLNNYGATAADANDFSGCSAACYVGLLAGYTYGVKDGYGDLTAANLVADRFAPAGLTWQAYCESGCPRGNDHFPFTSFADTRASANVFASSSVSTSTFSAAANSTNPPNFLWYTPTDNHNMHDNSISTGDSYLKSFLVGSGSLTNPASGSLLASNLFTNTNYRTLLYLWWDECGGSNGSCNSNNAAPNLLYGTPVKKGYVSPDTTGIDEYASLRTIANNWGFSPIAQGDVAAANSGYMFNDVFGYSSPLPLSTSFTFSPGSPAVGTVVAFTATSVGGTLPYSYSWNFGDGSTGSGAVASHSYSSAGLYSVTTTVTDSTGKIATSSRSVTVSQPSALTASFAYAPSVPVSGQSISFTGSASGGTSPYSYSWSLAGTSKTGNPVSQSFTNGTYTISLTVTDTAGKTTTISQSLTVLPPSTSSGSVPTLIGWGGVKMDESVAGSGGTASAVFLGEYASNMELLLFKLEAQGYNTVRVDFDPYCTDTIDYNYMSVYNATNAQRAIQIAQHYGFWIIIDYHGYSDIFRDTSCWLNYWKPIVQNIGPSYTNIVWEPENEPEYYNCINSPSSYPASPVSSDSAAVTYLSSAYQQWIDQARLLGDTHWIVVQNLCSDSCNLCPGGDGSCSAAISSYPSVTDPLGTPSHGGKIFISLHSYMDYNYYSNSTVWSNATADSVAQGYYQTVVAGVASTGWPALNTEGGTDPLCYPCTTSPPDMILPGSAGYTTTSLHFIQTLVNLYDTNSPQRINWVWWPAGDWTNTTSSIYGAMDCASNPEGWGCLLKTVPATGGTPLVLSTSFTFTPNAPVVSETVKFVASASGGAGPYTFSWVFGDGSAGSGSSVTHAYPLEGTYIVVLTVKDSGSPQQIATSEQTVSVSNPIPTPTAGFSYSPSSPEEGQQVAFTASASGGTAPYSFSWSFGDGSSSPS
;
A
#
# COMPACT_ATOMS: atom_id res chain seq x y z
N MET A 1 65.02 70.53 2.92
CA MET A 1 66.08 69.77 2.23
C MET A 1 65.56 68.36 1.99
N SER A 2 65.61 67.86 0.73
CA SER A 2 65.37 66.48 0.26
C SER A 2 63.94 65.92 0.46
N THR A 3 63.24 65.17 -0.42
CA THR A 3 63.37 64.61 -1.79
C THR A 3 61.98 63.97 -2.08
N ALA A 4 61.24 64.36 -3.12
CA ALA A 4 61.05 63.67 -4.41
C ALA A 4 60.92 62.12 -4.37
N VAL A 5 59.71 61.59 -4.69
CA VAL A 5 59.37 60.63 -5.79
C VAL A 5 57.89 60.16 -5.65
N ALA A 6 57.18 60.08 -6.80
CA ALA A 6 55.90 59.37 -7.08
C ALA A 6 54.57 59.96 -6.53
N PHE A 7 53.48 60.16 -7.28
CA PHE A 7 53.08 59.72 -8.64
C PHE A 7 52.02 60.70 -9.20
N GLN A 8 52.25 61.20 -10.42
CA GLN A 8 51.28 61.85 -11.33
C GLN A 8 51.06 60.87 -12.49
N LEU A 9 49.80 60.54 -12.82
CA LEU A 9 49.24 59.93 -14.05
C LEU A 9 47.90 59.28 -13.60
N LEU A 10 46.69 59.66 -13.99
CA LEU A 10 46.17 60.44 -15.12
C LEU A 10 44.91 61.21 -14.69
N ALA A 11 44.92 62.52 -14.90
CA ALA A 11 43.74 63.28 -15.29
C ALA A 11 44.00 63.76 -16.72
N GLY A 12 43.14 63.41 -17.67
CA GLY A 12 43.27 63.93 -19.04
C GLY A 12 42.36 63.28 -20.08
N ARG A 13 41.40 64.09 -20.56
CA ARG A 13 40.65 64.02 -21.84
C ARG A 13 39.52 62.98 -21.92
N GLY A 14 38.29 63.32 -22.32
CA GLY A 14 37.77 64.60 -22.79
C GLY A 14 36.27 64.59 -23.07
N SER A 15 35.71 65.79 -23.17
CA SER A 15 34.65 66.08 -24.14
C SER A 15 35.12 65.57 -25.51
N SER A 16 34.46 64.53 -26.01
CA SER A 16 34.45 64.16 -27.41
C SER A 16 33.16 63.39 -27.65
N THR A 17 32.38 63.87 -28.61
CA THR A 17 31.40 63.08 -29.36
C THR A 17 31.90 61.63 -29.53
N ALA A 18 31.34 60.68 -28.78
CA ALA A 18 31.61 59.27 -29.00
C ALA A 18 30.70 58.82 -30.14
N SER A 19 31.26 58.78 -31.34
CA SER A 19 30.71 58.06 -32.48
C SER A 19 30.42 56.61 -32.10
N ALA A 20 29.29 56.11 -32.58
CA ALA A 20 28.88 54.71 -32.57
C ALA A 20 30.06 53.72 -32.61
N SER A 21 30.34 53.11 -31.46
CA SER A 21 30.92 51.78 -31.37
C SER A 21 29.98 51.01 -30.46
N GLY A 22 29.63 49.77 -30.79
CA GLY A 22 28.63 48.98 -30.06
C GLY A 22 28.95 48.63 -28.59
N ASN A 23 29.93 49.30 -27.97
CA ASN A 23 30.43 49.01 -26.63
C ASN A 23 29.93 50.06 -25.64
N GLY A 24 29.28 49.61 -24.56
CA GLY A 24 28.83 50.50 -23.47
C GLY A 24 29.95 50.84 -22.48
N ALA A 25 29.65 51.68 -21.49
CA ALA A 25 30.61 52.09 -20.47
C ALA A 25 31.08 50.90 -19.61
N TYR A 26 30.14 50.10 -19.13
CA TYR A 26 30.40 48.94 -18.26
C TYR A 26 30.24 47.62 -19.00
N PHE A 27 29.18 47.48 -19.80
CA PHE A 27 28.84 46.26 -20.54
C PHE A 27 28.46 46.55 -21.99
N ASP A 28 28.64 45.55 -22.84
CA ASP A 28 28.32 45.58 -24.28
C ASP A 28 26.97 44.89 -24.56
N HIS A 29 26.59 43.96 -23.67
CA HIS A 29 25.34 43.20 -23.75
C HIS A 29 24.67 43.14 -22.38
N ILE A 30 23.34 43.17 -22.38
CA ILE A 30 22.52 42.96 -21.19
C ILE A 30 21.42 41.92 -21.45
N VAL A 31 21.23 41.05 -20.47
CA VAL A 31 20.18 40.04 -20.44
C VAL A 31 19.32 40.29 -19.21
N PHE A 32 18.04 40.54 -19.44
CA PHE A 32 17.01 40.63 -18.42
C PHE A 32 16.23 39.33 -18.31
N ILE A 33 16.04 38.89 -17.08
CA ILE A 33 15.03 37.88 -16.74
C ILE A 33 14.15 38.49 -15.65
N ALA A 34 12.88 38.70 -15.98
CA ALA A 34 11.90 39.25 -15.06
C ALA A 34 11.33 38.14 -14.15
N MET A 35 11.29 38.40 -12.86
CA MET A 35 10.80 37.52 -11.81
C MET A 35 9.82 38.31 -10.94
N GLU A 36 9.07 37.63 -10.07
CA GLU A 36 7.92 38.24 -9.38
C GLU A 36 7.81 37.87 -7.90
N ASN A 37 7.11 38.74 -7.16
CA ASN A 37 6.48 38.52 -5.86
C ASN A 37 7.34 37.83 -4.78
N ALA A 38 8.55 38.35 -4.50
CA ALA A 38 9.37 37.81 -3.43
C ALA A 38 10.05 38.91 -2.62
N ALA A 39 10.25 38.69 -1.32
CA ALA A 39 11.00 39.62 -0.46
C ALA A 39 12.51 39.35 -0.58
N TYR A 40 13.33 40.42 -0.66
CA TYR A 40 14.80 40.31 -0.77
C TYR A 40 15.41 39.38 0.27
N ALA A 41 15.04 39.55 1.55
CA ALA A 41 15.59 38.76 2.65
C ALA A 41 15.19 37.27 2.55
N SER A 42 14.05 36.96 1.94
CA SER A 42 13.59 35.59 1.73
C SER A 42 14.36 34.88 0.61
N VAL A 43 14.91 35.62 -0.36
CA VAL A 43 15.68 35.06 -1.48
C VAL A 43 17.20 35.07 -1.20
N PHE A 44 17.72 36.18 -0.67
CA PHE A 44 19.16 36.43 -0.54
C PHE A 44 19.63 36.67 0.90
N GLY A 45 18.74 36.63 1.90
CA GLY A 45 19.10 36.97 3.28
C GLY A 45 19.64 38.39 3.40
N SER A 46 20.89 38.53 3.85
CA SER A 46 21.60 39.82 3.88
C SER A 46 22.44 40.09 2.62
N GLY A 47 22.26 39.31 1.55
CA GLY A 47 23.10 39.35 0.34
C GLY A 47 24.42 38.58 0.44
N THR A 48 24.62 37.75 1.48
CA THR A 48 25.80 36.89 1.61
C THR A 48 25.40 35.43 1.76
N VAL A 49 26.21 34.50 1.27
CA VAL A 49 25.91 33.05 1.35
C VAL A 49 25.67 32.58 2.78
N SER A 50 26.40 33.15 3.75
CA SER A 50 26.26 32.82 5.18
C SER A 50 24.94 33.26 5.80
N SER A 51 24.24 34.23 5.20
CA SER A 51 22.95 34.72 5.69
C SER A 51 21.77 34.20 4.88
N CYS A 52 22.01 33.29 3.93
CA CYS A 52 20.95 32.66 3.18
C CYS A 52 20.03 31.84 4.11
N PRO A 53 18.70 31.91 3.93
CA PRO A 53 17.74 31.18 4.75
C PRO A 53 18.00 29.66 4.77
N SER A 54 18.13 29.06 5.96
CA SER A 54 18.58 27.68 6.16
C SER A 54 17.62 26.58 5.69
N SER A 55 16.39 26.94 5.29
CA SER A 55 15.36 25.99 4.83
C SER A 55 15.33 25.78 3.31
N THR A 56 16.14 26.53 2.56
CA THR A 56 16.22 26.48 1.11
C THR A 56 17.66 26.80 0.76
N ASP A 57 18.50 25.84 0.36
CA ASP A 57 19.79 26.16 -0.27
C ASP A 57 19.50 26.47 -1.75
N PRO A 58 19.23 27.74 -2.14
CA PRO A 58 18.74 28.06 -3.46
C PRO A 58 19.95 28.24 -4.38
N PHE A 59 19.88 27.73 -5.59
CA PHE A 59 20.83 28.04 -6.66
C PHE A 59 21.12 29.56 -6.76
N LEU A 60 20.12 30.40 -6.55
CA LEU A 60 20.24 31.86 -6.47
C LEU A 60 21.26 32.35 -5.44
N CYS A 61 21.32 31.77 -4.23
CA CYS A 61 22.34 32.15 -3.25
C CYS A 61 23.75 31.78 -3.70
N SER A 62 23.90 30.68 -4.44
CA SER A 62 25.21 30.28 -4.97
C SER A 62 25.77 31.27 -5.99
N MET A 63 24.93 32.15 -6.55
CA MET A 63 25.34 33.21 -7.45
C MET A 63 25.87 34.46 -6.74
N LEU A 64 25.51 34.70 -5.46
CA LEU A 64 25.93 35.90 -4.71
C LEU A 64 27.45 36.10 -4.67
N PRO A 65 28.31 35.08 -4.44
CA PRO A 65 29.77 35.26 -4.49
C PRO A 65 30.31 35.70 -5.85
N LEU A 66 29.53 35.46 -6.91
CA LEU A 66 29.93 35.70 -8.30
C LEU A 66 29.18 36.88 -8.94
N GLY A 67 28.31 37.55 -8.18
CA GLY A 67 27.52 38.69 -8.62
C GLY A 67 27.53 39.85 -7.63
N SER A 68 26.70 40.84 -7.93
CA SER A 68 26.37 41.98 -7.09
C SER A 68 24.87 42.01 -6.82
N THR A 69 24.47 42.59 -5.70
CA THR A 69 23.06 42.72 -5.31
C THR A 69 22.80 44.07 -4.61
N VAL A 70 21.60 44.62 -4.75
CA VAL A 70 21.19 45.93 -4.22
C VAL A 70 20.03 45.74 -3.23
N PRO A 71 20.30 45.55 -1.92
CA PRO A 71 19.26 45.26 -0.91
C PRO A 71 18.29 46.42 -0.67
N SER A 72 18.52 47.58 -1.26
CA SER A 72 17.74 48.81 -1.12
C SER A 72 16.83 49.09 -2.31
N LEU A 73 16.73 48.17 -3.29
CA LEU A 73 15.83 48.31 -4.43
C LEU A 73 14.37 48.34 -3.93
N ASN A 74 13.81 49.54 -3.90
CA ASN A 74 12.42 49.80 -3.53
C ASN A 74 11.63 49.99 -4.81
N ASN A 75 10.93 48.94 -5.20
CA ASN A 75 9.95 49.05 -6.28
C ASN A 75 8.82 50.00 -5.87
N TYR A 76 7.98 50.43 -6.80
CA TYR A 76 6.93 51.45 -6.64
C TYR A 76 7.37 52.93 -6.73
N GLY A 77 8.49 53.23 -7.40
CA GLY A 77 8.85 54.63 -7.70
C GLY A 77 9.16 55.48 -6.46
N ALA A 78 9.94 54.94 -5.52
CA ALA A 78 10.28 55.58 -4.25
C ALA A 78 11.17 56.83 -4.38
N THR A 79 11.72 57.11 -5.57
CA THR A 79 12.37 58.40 -5.82
C THR A 79 11.34 59.52 -5.73
N ALA A 80 11.68 60.63 -5.06
CA ALA A 80 10.82 61.81 -4.87
C ALA A 80 10.40 62.54 -6.17
N ALA A 81 10.60 61.89 -7.33
CA ALA A 81 10.26 62.31 -8.67
C ALA A 81 8.75 62.29 -8.94
N ASP A 82 8.03 61.24 -8.48
CA ASP A 82 6.58 61.14 -8.65
C ASP A 82 5.95 60.02 -7.80
N ALA A 83 5.65 60.31 -6.53
CA ALA A 83 5.15 59.33 -5.56
C ALA A 83 3.71 58.82 -5.82
N ASN A 84 3.09 59.17 -6.96
CA ASN A 84 1.66 58.94 -7.22
C ASN A 84 1.36 58.13 -8.50
N ASP A 85 2.37 57.69 -9.27
CA ASP A 85 2.16 57.09 -10.61
C ASP A 85 2.17 55.55 -10.64
N PHE A 86 2.52 54.89 -9.52
CA PHE A 86 2.52 53.42 -9.40
C PHE A 86 1.23 52.93 -8.73
N SER A 87 0.23 52.61 -9.55
CA SER A 87 -1.08 52.07 -9.12
C SER A 87 -1.21 50.61 -9.58
N GLY A 88 -0.86 49.65 -8.72
CA GLY A 88 -0.76 48.22 -9.07
C GLY A 88 0.58 47.93 -9.73
N CYS A 89 1.51 47.28 -9.01
CA CYS A 89 2.93 47.30 -9.41
C CYS A 89 3.18 46.56 -10.68
N SER A 90 2.70 45.34 -10.87
CA SER A 90 3.26 44.50 -11.93
C SER A 90 3.18 45.18 -13.31
N ALA A 91 2.03 45.72 -13.73
CA ALA A 91 1.98 46.52 -14.96
C ALA A 91 2.84 47.81 -14.91
N ALA A 92 2.72 48.60 -13.83
CA ALA A 92 3.39 49.90 -13.72
C ALA A 92 4.92 49.79 -13.56
N CYS A 93 5.43 48.72 -12.97
CA CYS A 93 6.82 48.45 -12.63
C CYS A 93 7.60 48.00 -13.87
N TYR A 94 7.02 47.13 -14.70
CA TYR A 94 7.58 46.80 -16.01
C TYR A 94 7.60 48.03 -16.94
N VAL A 95 6.50 48.79 -16.99
CA VAL A 95 6.42 50.00 -17.84
C VAL A 95 7.36 51.10 -17.33
N GLY A 96 7.44 51.31 -16.02
CA GLY A 96 8.37 52.27 -15.40
C GLY A 96 9.82 51.95 -15.71
N LEU A 97 10.22 50.68 -15.58
CA LEU A 97 11.57 50.21 -15.90
C LEU A 97 11.91 50.33 -17.39
N LEU A 98 10.95 50.13 -18.29
CA LEU A 98 11.24 50.12 -19.73
C LEU A 98 11.03 51.48 -20.41
N ALA A 99 10.14 52.33 -19.91
CA ALA A 99 9.75 53.60 -20.56
C ALA A 99 10.14 54.85 -19.75
N GLY A 100 10.51 54.71 -18.47
CA GLY A 100 10.87 55.84 -17.60
C GLY A 100 9.68 56.67 -17.14
N TYR A 101 8.46 56.17 -17.35
CA TYR A 101 7.20 56.75 -16.92
C TYR A 101 6.11 55.67 -16.96
N THR A 102 5.14 55.64 -16.04
CA THR A 102 4.15 54.56 -16.01
C THR A 102 2.94 54.85 -16.92
N TYR A 103 2.71 56.11 -17.30
CA TYR A 103 1.48 56.54 -18.01
C TYR A 103 0.18 56.29 -17.22
N GLY A 104 0.28 56.12 -15.90
CA GLY A 104 -0.85 55.75 -15.05
C GLY A 104 -1.49 54.41 -15.42
N VAL A 105 -0.74 53.51 -16.08
CA VAL A 105 -1.23 52.17 -16.39
C VAL A 105 -1.57 51.40 -15.13
N LYS A 106 -2.51 50.48 -15.27
CA LYS A 106 -2.93 49.53 -14.24
C LYS A 106 -3.02 48.15 -14.88
N ASP A 107 -3.09 47.11 -14.06
CA ASP A 107 -3.29 45.75 -14.53
C ASP A 107 -4.46 45.66 -15.52
N GLY A 108 -4.22 44.96 -16.63
CA GLY A 108 -5.14 44.80 -17.76
C GLY A 108 -5.10 45.94 -18.78
N TYR A 109 -4.01 46.73 -18.85
CA TYR A 109 -3.96 47.85 -19.79
C TYR A 109 -3.80 47.38 -21.26
N GLY A 110 -4.46 48.09 -22.16
CA GLY A 110 -4.43 47.81 -23.60
C GLY A 110 -3.25 48.47 -24.32
N ASP A 111 -3.35 48.59 -25.64
CA ASP A 111 -2.34 49.24 -26.46
C ASP A 111 -2.14 50.71 -26.06
N LEU A 112 -0.88 51.12 -25.93
CA LEU A 112 -0.50 52.51 -25.68
C LEU A 112 -0.16 53.21 -27.00
N THR A 113 -0.50 54.49 -27.09
CA THR A 113 -0.07 55.36 -28.19
C THR A 113 1.36 55.88 -28.00
N ALA A 114 1.95 55.66 -26.83
CA ALA A 114 3.32 56.03 -26.51
C ALA A 114 4.33 55.20 -27.34
N ALA A 115 5.49 55.82 -27.61
CA ALA A 115 6.55 55.29 -28.48
C ALA A 115 7.93 55.71 -27.91
N ASN A 116 8.28 55.16 -26.76
CA ASN A 116 9.46 55.54 -26.01
C ASN A 116 10.00 54.43 -25.12
N LEU A 117 9.79 53.15 -25.45
CA LEU A 117 10.49 52.09 -24.72
C LEU A 117 12.01 52.23 -24.92
N VAL A 118 12.80 51.80 -23.95
CA VAL A 118 14.27 51.83 -24.02
C VAL A 118 14.80 51.09 -25.26
N ALA A 119 14.08 50.06 -25.71
CA ALA A 119 14.34 49.32 -26.94
C ALA A 119 14.49 50.21 -28.19
N ASP A 120 13.71 51.31 -28.28
CA ASP A 120 13.77 52.25 -29.41
C ASP A 120 15.09 53.02 -29.49
N ARG A 121 15.85 53.07 -28.39
CA ARG A 121 17.14 53.76 -28.35
C ARG A 121 18.27 52.91 -28.93
N PHE A 122 18.08 51.59 -29.05
CA PHE A 122 19.12 50.67 -29.51
C PHE A 122 19.40 50.80 -31.00
N ALA A 123 18.39 50.68 -31.87
CA ALA A 123 18.60 50.69 -33.32
C ALA A 123 19.25 51.99 -33.85
N PRO A 124 18.81 53.21 -33.44
CA PRO A 124 19.48 54.46 -33.82
C PRO A 124 20.92 54.57 -33.32
N ALA A 125 21.27 53.88 -32.23
CA ALA A 125 22.62 53.81 -31.70
C ALA A 125 23.48 52.71 -32.36
N GLY A 126 22.94 51.99 -33.36
CA GLY A 126 23.62 50.88 -34.02
C GLY A 126 23.66 49.59 -33.18
N LEU A 127 22.79 49.48 -32.18
CA LEU A 127 22.67 48.32 -31.30
C LEU A 127 21.44 47.49 -31.66
N THR A 128 21.45 46.23 -31.24
CA THR A 128 20.38 45.27 -31.50
C THR A 128 19.65 44.87 -30.22
N TRP A 129 18.36 44.57 -30.32
CA TRP A 129 17.55 44.15 -29.19
C TRP A 129 16.54 43.09 -29.60
N GLN A 130 16.19 42.20 -28.66
CA GLN A 130 15.09 41.25 -28.80
C GLN A 130 14.40 41.05 -27.44
N ALA A 131 13.08 40.87 -27.46
CA ALA A 131 12.28 40.62 -26.27
C ALA A 131 11.43 39.36 -26.45
N TYR A 132 11.43 38.51 -25.43
CA TYR A 132 10.80 37.20 -25.45
C TYR A 132 9.85 37.08 -24.26
N CYS A 133 8.63 36.64 -24.55
CA CYS A 133 7.65 36.26 -23.55
C CYS A 133 7.45 34.75 -23.67
N GLU A 134 7.70 34.00 -22.59
CA GLU A 134 7.59 32.54 -22.59
C GLU A 134 6.21 32.08 -23.05
N SER A 135 6.12 30.91 -23.69
CA SER A 135 4.88 30.37 -24.23
C SER A 135 3.73 30.44 -23.23
N GLY A 136 2.67 31.14 -23.62
CA GLY A 136 1.53 31.47 -22.75
C GLY A 136 1.49 32.95 -22.34
N CYS A 137 2.61 33.67 -22.52
CA CYS A 137 2.85 35.08 -22.21
C CYS A 137 1.96 35.59 -21.07
N PRO A 138 2.28 35.21 -19.82
CA PRO A 138 1.37 35.44 -18.72
C PRO A 138 1.03 36.93 -18.62
N ARG A 139 -0.26 37.22 -18.45
CA ARG A 139 -0.79 38.57 -18.21
C ARG A 139 -0.54 39.59 -19.34
N GLY A 140 -0.06 39.14 -20.50
CA GLY A 140 0.06 39.93 -21.72
C GLY A 140 0.84 41.23 -21.50
N ASN A 141 0.21 42.36 -21.78
CA ASN A 141 0.85 43.67 -21.71
C ASN A 141 1.36 44.02 -20.30
N ASP A 142 0.72 43.48 -19.25
CA ASP A 142 1.10 43.80 -17.86
C ASP A 142 2.56 43.38 -17.58
N HIS A 143 2.95 42.16 -17.95
CA HIS A 143 4.29 41.63 -17.68
C HIS A 143 5.18 41.61 -18.94
N PHE A 144 4.67 42.14 -20.05
CA PHE A 144 5.38 42.22 -21.30
C PHE A 144 5.00 43.47 -22.13
N PRO A 145 5.41 44.69 -21.72
CA PRO A 145 5.00 45.94 -22.37
C PRO A 145 5.39 46.09 -23.85
N PHE A 146 6.31 45.26 -24.35
CA PHE A 146 6.71 45.26 -25.76
C PHE A 146 5.56 44.96 -26.73
N THR A 147 4.46 44.37 -26.26
CA THR A 147 3.25 44.14 -27.06
C THR A 147 2.24 45.29 -26.99
N SER A 148 2.42 46.27 -26.10
CA SER A 148 1.47 47.39 -25.95
C SER A 148 1.91 48.68 -26.64
N PHE A 149 3.21 49.01 -26.61
CA PHE A 149 3.70 50.30 -27.11
C PHE A 149 3.71 50.38 -28.64
N ALA A 150 3.45 51.57 -29.18
CA ALA A 150 3.22 51.77 -30.62
C ALA A 150 4.43 51.52 -31.51
N ASP A 151 5.61 51.70 -30.95
CA ASP A 151 6.92 51.50 -31.59
C ASP A 151 7.33 50.02 -31.68
N THR A 152 6.90 49.20 -30.72
CA THR A 152 7.44 47.85 -30.48
C THR A 152 6.43 46.75 -30.75
N ARG A 153 5.11 46.97 -30.57
CA ARG A 153 4.10 45.91 -30.71
C ARG A 153 4.04 45.22 -32.06
N ALA A 154 4.51 45.89 -33.12
CA ALA A 154 4.59 45.36 -34.48
C ALA A 154 6.03 45.01 -34.90
N SER A 155 7.00 45.06 -33.98
CA SER A 155 8.40 44.81 -34.26
C SER A 155 8.69 43.32 -34.42
N ALA A 156 9.51 42.97 -35.42
CA ALA A 156 10.01 41.60 -35.60
C ALA A 156 10.96 41.12 -34.49
N ASN A 157 11.36 42.03 -33.59
CA ASN A 157 12.20 41.72 -32.44
C ASN A 157 11.41 41.27 -31.19
N VAL A 158 10.07 41.23 -31.29
CA VAL A 158 9.18 40.82 -30.19
C VAL A 158 8.66 39.41 -30.46
N PHE A 159 8.94 38.52 -29.52
CA PHE A 159 8.59 37.10 -29.59
C PHE A 159 7.65 36.75 -28.44
N ALA A 160 6.34 36.66 -28.72
CA ALA A 160 5.30 36.32 -27.73
C ALA A 160 4.36 35.19 -28.20
N SER A 161 4.86 34.30 -29.06
CA SER A 161 4.07 33.16 -29.58
C SER A 161 4.13 31.95 -28.66
N SER A 162 3.26 30.96 -28.90
CA SER A 162 3.24 29.67 -28.20
C SER A 162 4.48 28.79 -28.40
N SER A 163 5.48 29.24 -29.17
CA SER A 163 6.73 28.50 -29.41
C SER A 163 7.92 29.02 -28.59
N VAL A 164 7.75 30.11 -27.85
CA VAL A 164 8.84 30.72 -27.08
C VAL A 164 9.14 29.90 -25.84
N SER A 165 10.41 29.59 -25.64
CA SER A 165 10.95 28.86 -24.49
C SER A 165 12.35 29.34 -24.12
N THR A 166 12.84 28.90 -22.97
CA THR A 166 14.23 29.13 -22.53
C THR A 166 15.26 28.69 -23.58
N SER A 167 14.96 27.63 -24.34
CA SER A 167 15.81 27.15 -25.43
C SER A 167 15.89 28.11 -26.62
N THR A 168 14.75 28.69 -27.04
CA THR A 168 14.72 29.69 -28.11
C THR A 168 15.45 30.97 -27.72
N PHE A 169 15.33 31.38 -26.46
CA PHE A 169 16.05 32.52 -25.92
C PHE A 169 17.56 32.27 -25.81
N SER A 170 17.95 31.11 -25.26
CA SER A 170 19.36 30.72 -25.15
C SER A 170 20.01 30.56 -26.52
N ALA A 171 19.26 30.18 -27.55
CA ALA A 171 19.75 30.15 -28.94
C ALA A 171 20.08 31.57 -29.47
N ALA A 172 19.27 32.59 -29.15
CA ALA A 172 19.57 33.97 -29.51
C ALA A 172 20.85 34.47 -28.81
N ALA A 173 21.00 34.20 -27.52
CA ALA A 173 22.21 34.49 -26.75
C ALA A 173 23.43 33.70 -27.26
N ASN A 174 23.23 32.51 -27.80
CA ASN A 174 24.30 31.66 -28.35
C ASN A 174 24.60 31.93 -29.84
N SER A 175 23.89 32.87 -30.47
CA SER A 175 24.11 33.17 -31.88
C SER A 175 25.51 33.78 -32.13
N THR A 176 25.92 33.81 -33.39
CA THR A 176 27.21 34.39 -33.78
C THR A 176 27.30 35.90 -33.51
N ASN A 177 26.15 36.59 -33.53
CA ASN A 177 26.02 38.02 -33.25
C ASN A 177 24.85 38.21 -32.28
N PRO A 178 25.03 37.91 -30.98
CA PRO A 178 23.94 37.97 -30.02
C PRO A 178 23.47 39.43 -29.79
N PRO A 179 22.17 39.67 -29.51
CA PRO A 179 21.68 41.03 -29.32
C PRO A 179 22.33 41.78 -28.15
N ASN A 180 22.41 43.11 -28.24
CA ASN A 180 22.91 43.96 -27.15
C ASN A 180 21.93 44.02 -25.97
N PHE A 181 20.62 43.91 -26.23
CA PHE A 181 19.59 43.84 -25.21
C PHE A 181 18.70 42.62 -25.44
N LEU A 182 18.67 41.73 -24.46
CA LEU A 182 17.79 40.58 -24.44
C LEU A 182 16.87 40.68 -23.23
N TRP A 183 15.57 40.53 -23.44
CA TRP A 183 14.58 40.49 -22.37
C TRP A 183 13.82 39.17 -22.39
N TYR A 184 13.63 38.55 -21.24
CA TYR A 184 12.82 37.35 -21.07
C TYR A 184 11.82 37.50 -19.92
N THR A 185 10.54 37.31 -20.21
CA THR A 185 9.46 37.19 -19.21
C THR A 185 9.03 35.71 -19.12
N PRO A 186 9.33 34.99 -18.01
CA PRO A 186 8.82 33.64 -17.76
C PRO A 186 7.32 33.62 -17.43
N THR A 187 6.70 32.44 -17.47
CA THR A 187 5.30 32.24 -17.02
C THR A 187 5.12 32.45 -15.50
N ASP A 188 3.89 32.70 -15.03
CA ASP A 188 3.55 32.81 -13.59
C ASP A 188 4.06 31.60 -12.76
N ASN A 189 4.05 30.40 -13.36
CA ASN A 189 4.54 29.17 -12.72
C ASN A 189 6.07 29.11 -12.58
N HIS A 190 6.80 29.96 -13.29
CA HIS A 190 8.26 29.97 -13.37
C HIS A 190 8.89 31.22 -12.75
N ASN A 191 8.21 32.36 -12.82
CA ASN A 191 8.72 33.66 -12.40
C ASN A 191 8.54 33.93 -10.89
N MET A 192 7.93 33.02 -10.12
CA MET A 192 7.60 33.15 -8.69
C MET A 192 6.33 33.96 -8.37
N HIS A 193 5.48 34.27 -9.35
CA HIS A 193 4.16 34.85 -9.10
C HIS A 193 3.27 33.85 -8.34
N ASP A 194 2.90 34.14 -7.10
CA ASP A 194 2.12 33.27 -6.19
C ASP A 194 2.66 31.83 -6.04
N ASN A 195 3.93 31.63 -6.40
CA ASN A 195 4.63 30.35 -6.38
C ASN A 195 5.77 30.38 -5.36
N SER A 196 6.20 29.20 -4.91
CA SER A 196 7.27 29.14 -3.91
C SER A 196 8.61 29.65 -4.48
N ILE A 197 9.43 30.27 -3.63
CA ILE A 197 10.82 30.65 -3.97
C ILE A 197 11.60 29.44 -4.52
N SER A 198 11.34 28.23 -3.99
CA SER A 198 11.99 27.00 -4.46
C SER A 198 11.63 26.62 -5.91
N THR A 199 10.42 26.96 -6.36
CA THR A 199 9.95 26.71 -7.72
C THR A 199 10.73 27.56 -8.71
N GLY A 200 10.77 28.89 -8.49
CA GLY A 200 11.51 29.79 -9.37
C GLY A 200 13.03 29.59 -9.29
N ASP A 201 13.57 29.21 -8.12
CA ASP A 201 14.99 28.88 -7.97
C ASP A 201 15.38 27.67 -8.82
N SER A 202 14.56 26.62 -8.78
CA SER A 202 14.75 25.41 -9.59
C SER A 202 14.64 25.70 -11.09
N TYR A 203 13.67 26.55 -11.47
CA TYR A 203 13.51 27.01 -12.84
C TYR A 203 14.76 27.77 -13.33
N LEU A 204 15.22 28.76 -12.56
CA LEU A 204 16.41 29.55 -12.90
C LEU A 204 17.68 28.70 -12.91
N LYS A 205 17.82 27.70 -12.05
CA LYS A 205 18.93 26.74 -12.12
C LYS A 205 18.94 26.01 -13.46
N SER A 206 17.80 25.45 -13.84
CA SER A 206 17.65 24.74 -15.11
C SER A 206 17.92 25.66 -16.30
N PHE A 207 17.39 26.88 -16.28
CA PHE A 207 17.57 27.85 -17.36
C PHE A 207 19.02 28.34 -17.48
N LEU A 208 19.64 28.73 -16.36
CA LEU A 208 20.96 29.35 -16.37
C LEU A 208 22.09 28.34 -16.57
N VAL A 209 22.05 27.19 -15.88
CA VAL A 209 23.16 26.21 -15.87
C VAL A 209 22.77 24.80 -16.32
N GLY A 210 21.48 24.52 -16.50
CA GLY A 210 20.98 23.20 -16.87
C GLY A 210 21.32 22.14 -15.81
N SER A 211 21.85 21.00 -16.26
CA SER A 211 22.39 19.96 -15.37
C SER A 211 23.80 20.26 -14.82
N GLY A 212 24.39 21.40 -15.20
CA GLY A 212 25.74 21.83 -14.82
C GLY A 212 25.80 22.67 -13.55
N SER A 213 26.89 23.44 -13.41
CA SER A 213 27.13 24.38 -12.30
C SER A 213 27.45 25.78 -12.83
N LEU A 214 27.52 26.78 -11.96
CA LEU A 214 27.91 28.16 -12.35
C LEU A 214 29.31 28.24 -12.96
N THR A 215 30.21 27.34 -12.58
CA THR A 215 31.58 27.28 -13.11
C THR A 215 31.72 26.38 -14.34
N ASN A 216 30.76 25.48 -14.57
CA ASN A 216 30.72 24.59 -15.72
C ASN A 216 29.25 24.36 -16.15
N PRO A 217 28.62 25.36 -16.79
CA PRO A 217 27.23 25.26 -17.20
C PRO A 217 27.05 24.23 -18.31
N ALA A 218 25.92 23.53 -18.31
CA ALA A 218 25.65 22.51 -19.32
C ALA A 218 25.36 23.14 -20.69
N SER A 219 25.79 22.47 -21.75
CA SER A 219 25.52 22.91 -23.13
C SER A 219 24.02 23.13 -23.35
N GLY A 220 23.67 24.27 -23.94
CA GLY A 220 22.28 24.67 -24.20
C GLY A 220 21.64 25.53 -23.10
N SER A 221 22.29 25.68 -21.93
CA SER A 221 21.86 26.64 -20.92
C SER A 221 22.32 28.07 -21.24
N LEU A 222 21.69 29.07 -20.61
CA LEU A 222 21.99 30.47 -20.92
C LEU A 222 23.45 30.84 -20.59
N LEU A 223 23.98 30.42 -19.44
CA LEU A 223 25.37 30.73 -19.06
C LEU A 223 26.42 29.94 -19.87
N ALA A 224 26.01 28.90 -20.59
CA ALA A 224 26.87 28.20 -21.55
C ALA A 224 26.88 28.87 -22.95
N SER A 225 26.07 29.91 -23.17
CA SER A 225 25.99 30.58 -24.46
C SER A 225 27.25 31.39 -24.80
N ASN A 226 27.47 31.63 -26.10
CA ASN A 226 28.51 32.52 -26.64
C ASN A 226 28.53 33.87 -25.92
N LEU A 227 27.37 34.41 -25.56
CA LEU A 227 27.26 35.69 -24.85
C LEU A 227 27.98 35.71 -23.49
N PHE A 228 28.01 34.60 -22.75
CA PHE A 228 28.66 34.51 -21.43
C PHE A 228 30.03 33.83 -21.46
N THR A 229 30.33 33.06 -22.50
CA THR A 229 31.58 32.30 -22.63
C THR A 229 32.64 32.99 -23.49
N ASN A 230 32.25 33.90 -24.38
CA ASN A 230 33.18 34.64 -25.22
C ASN A 230 33.84 35.77 -24.42
N THR A 231 35.15 35.69 -24.27
CA THR A 231 35.95 36.66 -23.50
C THR A 231 35.97 38.07 -24.11
N ASN A 232 35.51 38.24 -25.35
CA ASN A 232 35.39 39.56 -25.99
C ASN A 232 34.10 40.30 -25.62
N TYR A 233 33.13 39.63 -24.96
CA TYR A 233 31.88 40.26 -24.56
C TYR A 233 31.88 40.63 -23.09
N ARG A 234 31.52 41.90 -22.79
CA ARG A 234 31.14 42.30 -21.44
C ARG A 234 29.64 42.16 -21.29
N THR A 235 29.21 41.05 -20.69
CA THR A 235 27.80 40.70 -20.58
C THR A 235 27.32 40.87 -19.15
N LEU A 236 26.22 41.61 -18.99
CA LEU A 236 25.47 41.72 -17.75
C LEU A 236 24.21 40.84 -17.82
N LEU A 237 24.08 39.91 -16.88
CA LEU A 237 22.79 39.30 -16.54
C LEU A 237 22.18 40.10 -15.39
N TYR A 238 20.94 40.53 -15.56
CA TYR A 238 20.14 41.18 -14.52
C TYR A 238 18.89 40.33 -14.27
N LEU A 239 18.89 39.61 -13.14
CA LEU A 239 17.69 39.01 -12.58
C LEU A 239 16.96 40.08 -11.76
N TRP A 240 15.77 40.47 -12.21
CA TRP A 240 15.03 41.61 -11.67
C TRP A 240 13.65 41.14 -11.20
N TRP A 241 13.27 41.50 -9.97
CA TRP A 241 11.93 41.29 -9.45
C TRP A 241 11.10 42.55 -9.59
N ASP A 242 9.87 42.42 -10.07
CA ASP A 242 8.92 43.52 -10.26
C ASP A 242 8.32 44.02 -8.94
N GLU A 243 8.16 43.16 -7.94
CA GLU A 243 7.71 43.53 -6.59
C GLU A 243 8.21 42.63 -5.45
N CYS A 244 8.05 43.13 -4.23
CA CYS A 244 8.61 42.56 -2.99
C CYS A 244 7.67 41.60 -2.22
N GLY A 245 6.50 41.24 -2.78
CA GLY A 245 5.63 40.15 -2.28
C GLY A 245 4.98 40.33 -0.89
N GLY A 246 4.87 41.55 -0.35
CA GLY A 246 4.18 41.81 0.92
C GLY A 246 2.64 41.77 0.80
N SER A 247 1.90 41.66 1.90
CA SER A 247 0.43 41.79 1.90
C SER A 247 0.03 43.14 1.27
N ASN A 248 -0.66 43.10 0.12
CA ASN A 248 -1.00 44.23 -0.76
C ASN A 248 0.15 44.82 -1.60
N GLY A 249 1.22 44.07 -1.86
CA GLY A 249 2.31 44.49 -2.74
C GLY A 249 3.23 45.57 -2.16
N SER A 250 2.90 46.22 -1.04
CA SER A 250 3.68 47.39 -0.58
C SER A 250 5.11 47.03 -0.15
N CYS A 251 6.10 47.61 -0.84
CA CYS A 251 7.50 47.61 -0.39
C CYS A 251 7.69 48.65 0.72
N ASN A 252 8.34 48.23 1.81
CA ASN A 252 8.76 49.14 2.88
C ASN A 252 10.26 48.95 3.12
N SER A 253 10.85 49.73 4.03
CA SER A 253 12.28 49.67 4.34
C SER A 253 12.80 48.31 4.80
N ASN A 254 11.90 47.37 5.11
CA ASN A 254 12.20 45.99 5.51
C ASN A 254 11.79 44.95 4.45
N ASN A 255 11.28 45.39 3.29
CA ASN A 255 10.72 44.53 2.24
C ASN A 255 11.09 45.06 0.84
N ALA A 256 12.39 45.05 0.52
CA ALA A 256 12.92 45.40 -0.80
C ALA A 256 12.70 44.25 -1.81
N ALA A 257 12.72 44.58 -3.09
CA ALA A 257 12.63 43.59 -4.16
C ALA A 257 14.00 42.92 -4.41
N PRO A 258 14.06 41.59 -4.54
CA PRO A 258 15.28 40.88 -4.90
C PRO A 258 15.81 41.37 -6.24
N ASN A 259 17.13 41.46 -6.33
CA ASN A 259 17.81 41.69 -7.59
C ASN A 259 19.18 41.05 -7.54
N LEU A 260 19.66 40.59 -8.69
CA LEU A 260 21.00 40.05 -8.82
C LEU A 260 21.58 40.44 -10.17
N LEU A 261 22.76 41.05 -10.10
CA LEU A 261 23.58 41.38 -11.26
C LEU A 261 24.74 40.39 -11.34
N TYR A 262 24.86 39.70 -12.46
CA TYR A 262 25.87 38.68 -12.70
C TYR A 262 26.58 38.90 -14.03
N GLY A 263 27.83 38.46 -14.15
CA GLY A 263 28.58 38.52 -15.41
C GLY A 263 29.95 39.17 -15.27
N THR A 264 30.59 39.50 -16.39
CA THR A 264 31.94 40.05 -16.41
C THR A 264 32.10 41.51 -15.90
N PRO A 265 31.10 42.41 -15.99
CA PRO A 265 31.28 43.82 -15.62
C PRO A 265 31.00 44.10 -14.12
N VAL A 266 30.45 43.13 -13.40
CA VAL A 266 30.00 43.31 -12.01
C VAL A 266 31.11 42.96 -11.01
N LYS A 267 31.15 43.71 -9.91
CA LYS A 267 31.91 43.31 -8.73
C LYS A 267 31.43 41.94 -8.25
N LYS A 268 32.35 41.11 -7.78
CA LYS A 268 32.03 39.77 -7.29
C LYS A 268 31.78 39.83 -5.79
N GLY A 269 30.73 39.18 -5.30
CA GLY A 269 30.37 39.12 -3.88
C GLY A 269 30.04 40.48 -3.27
N TYR A 270 29.51 41.40 -4.08
CA TYR A 270 29.31 42.79 -3.67
C TYR A 270 27.85 43.07 -3.31
N VAL A 271 27.63 43.46 -2.06
CA VAL A 271 26.33 43.99 -1.61
C VAL A 271 26.43 45.51 -1.66
N SER A 272 25.64 46.14 -2.51
CA SER A 272 25.60 47.59 -2.62
C SER A 272 25.16 48.19 -1.28
N PRO A 273 25.96 49.09 -0.68
CA PRO A 273 25.55 49.85 0.50
C PRO A 273 24.70 51.05 0.14
N ASP A 274 24.45 51.29 -1.15
CA ASP A 274 23.72 52.46 -1.63
C ASP A 274 22.25 52.35 -1.21
N THR A 275 21.78 53.30 -0.43
CA THR A 275 20.38 53.39 0.01
C THR A 275 19.66 54.57 -0.65
N THR A 276 20.24 55.17 -1.70
CA THR A 276 19.72 56.38 -2.35
C THR A 276 18.57 56.06 -3.31
N GLY A 277 17.40 55.77 -2.75
CA GLY A 277 16.14 55.69 -3.50
C GLY A 277 16.23 54.87 -4.79
N ILE A 278 16.90 53.71 -4.75
CA ILE A 278 17.05 52.88 -5.95
C ILE A 278 15.69 52.23 -6.25
N ASP A 279 15.14 52.52 -7.42
CA ASP A 279 13.84 52.03 -7.92
C ASP A 279 13.94 51.62 -9.41
N GLU A 280 12.80 51.41 -10.07
CA GLU A 280 12.73 51.05 -11.49
C GLU A 280 13.29 52.15 -12.41
N TYR A 281 13.09 53.43 -12.05
CA TYR A 281 13.63 54.55 -12.82
C TYR A 281 15.14 54.66 -12.67
N ALA A 282 15.68 54.47 -11.47
CA ALA A 282 17.12 54.38 -11.24
C ALA A 282 17.74 53.18 -11.99
N SER A 283 17.00 52.07 -12.08
CA SER A 283 17.40 50.89 -12.86
C SER A 283 17.47 51.19 -14.35
N LEU A 284 16.40 51.75 -14.93
CA LEU A 284 16.38 52.20 -16.32
C LEU A 284 17.52 53.18 -16.60
N ARG A 285 17.67 54.17 -15.73
CA ARG A 285 18.67 55.22 -15.86
C ARG A 285 20.08 54.64 -15.87
N THR A 286 20.36 53.64 -15.02
CA THR A 286 21.65 52.94 -14.99
C THR A 286 21.93 52.24 -16.33
N ILE A 287 20.93 51.54 -16.88
CA ILE A 287 21.05 50.81 -18.16
C ILE A 287 21.20 51.79 -19.34
N ALA A 288 20.35 52.80 -19.42
CA ALA A 288 20.38 53.80 -20.49
C ALA A 288 21.71 54.59 -20.47
N ASN A 289 22.24 54.88 -19.28
CA ASN A 289 23.51 55.59 -19.13
C ASN A 289 24.71 54.77 -19.60
N ASN A 290 24.63 53.43 -19.58
CA ASN A 290 25.70 52.57 -20.08
C ASN A 290 26.06 52.88 -21.56
N TRP A 291 25.07 53.18 -22.40
CA TRP A 291 25.30 53.59 -23.79
C TRP A 291 25.18 55.10 -24.01
N GLY A 292 25.13 55.89 -22.92
CA GLY A 292 25.02 57.35 -23.01
C GLY A 292 23.69 57.85 -23.57
N PHE A 293 22.61 57.06 -23.50
CA PHE A 293 21.30 57.50 -23.93
C PHE A 293 20.80 58.65 -23.05
N SER A 294 20.25 59.70 -23.65
CA SER A 294 19.56 60.75 -22.89
C SER A 294 18.38 60.16 -22.11
N PRO A 295 17.98 60.76 -20.98
CA PRO A 295 16.78 60.35 -20.26
C PRO A 295 15.55 60.24 -21.15
N ILE A 296 14.76 59.20 -20.92
CA ILE A 296 13.65 58.79 -21.79
C ILE A 296 12.37 59.57 -21.45
N ALA A 297 12.03 59.67 -20.18
CA ALA A 297 10.83 60.32 -19.68
C ALA A 297 11.03 60.86 -18.25
N GLN A 298 9.96 61.35 -17.62
CA GLN A 298 10.05 62.14 -16.38
C GLN A 298 10.71 61.38 -15.21
N GLY A 299 10.43 60.09 -15.04
CA GLY A 299 10.96 59.28 -13.95
C GLY A 299 12.47 59.11 -14.03
N ASP A 300 13.00 58.69 -15.18
CA ASP A 300 14.44 58.51 -15.35
C ASP A 300 15.20 59.85 -15.52
N VAL A 301 14.52 60.93 -15.95
CA VAL A 301 15.05 62.32 -15.85
C VAL A 301 15.30 62.69 -14.39
N ALA A 302 14.35 62.40 -13.49
CA ALA A 302 14.50 62.72 -12.09
C ALA A 302 15.57 61.86 -11.42
N ALA A 303 15.63 60.56 -11.73
CA ALA A 303 16.75 59.70 -11.33
C ALA A 303 18.10 60.25 -11.82
N ALA A 304 18.17 60.75 -13.06
CA ALA A 304 19.38 61.40 -13.60
C ALA A 304 19.79 62.64 -12.80
N ASN A 305 18.83 63.53 -12.52
CA ASN A 305 19.08 64.80 -11.82
C ASN A 305 19.51 64.60 -10.38
N SER A 306 18.96 63.58 -9.71
CA SER A 306 19.30 63.22 -8.34
C SER A 306 20.52 62.30 -8.23
N GLY A 307 21.04 61.80 -9.36
CA GLY A 307 22.17 60.88 -9.40
C GLY A 307 21.84 59.46 -8.92
N TYR A 308 20.56 59.08 -8.91
CA TYR A 308 20.10 57.75 -8.48
C TYR A 308 20.39 56.71 -9.57
N MET A 309 21.43 55.92 -9.35
CA MET A 309 21.88 54.81 -10.19
C MET A 309 22.70 53.85 -9.32
N PHE A 310 22.64 52.54 -9.56
CA PHE A 310 23.47 51.56 -8.84
C PHE A 310 24.84 51.34 -9.48
N ASN A 311 25.53 52.40 -9.92
CA ASN A 311 26.81 52.27 -10.64
C ASN A 311 27.93 51.63 -9.79
N ASP A 312 27.79 51.67 -8.46
CA ASP A 312 28.72 51.09 -7.50
C ASP A 312 28.85 49.56 -7.62
N VAL A 313 27.89 48.88 -8.26
CA VAL A 313 27.97 47.42 -8.49
C VAL A 313 28.95 47.03 -9.60
N PHE A 314 29.41 47.98 -10.42
CA PHE A 314 30.31 47.72 -11.55
C PHE A 314 31.80 47.93 -11.22
N GLY A 315 32.66 47.20 -11.93
CA GLY A 315 34.12 47.34 -11.88
C GLY A 315 34.85 46.21 -11.17
N TYR A 316 36.18 46.31 -11.13
CA TYR A 316 37.05 45.33 -10.48
C TYR A 316 37.17 45.67 -8.99
N SER A 317 36.75 44.75 -8.11
CA SER A 317 37.09 44.86 -6.70
C SER A 317 38.59 44.56 -6.50
N SER A 318 39.24 45.27 -5.56
CA SER A 318 40.42 44.72 -4.86
C SER A 318 40.09 43.27 -4.50
N PRO A 319 41.00 42.29 -4.71
CA PRO A 319 40.66 40.87 -4.59
C PRO A 319 39.79 40.68 -3.36
N LEU A 320 38.56 40.23 -3.63
CA LEU A 320 37.52 39.91 -2.65
C LEU A 320 38.21 39.47 -1.35
N PRO A 321 37.89 39.99 -0.15
CA PRO A 321 38.48 39.47 1.07
C PRO A 321 38.43 37.96 1.03
N LEU A 322 39.59 37.31 1.20
CA LEU A 322 39.67 35.86 1.10
C LEU A 322 38.58 35.28 2.02
N SER A 323 37.74 34.46 1.43
CA SER A 323 36.65 33.78 2.12
C SER A 323 36.67 32.33 1.69
N THR A 324 36.25 31.46 2.60
CA THR A 324 36.21 30.03 2.35
C THR A 324 34.97 29.44 2.99
N SER A 325 34.46 28.37 2.40
CA SER A 325 33.47 27.48 2.99
C SER A 325 33.88 26.04 2.69
N PHE A 326 33.18 25.06 3.25
CA PHE A 326 33.39 23.67 2.86
C PHE A 326 32.13 22.82 2.98
N THR A 327 32.10 21.75 2.19
CA THR A 327 31.16 20.63 2.30
C THR A 327 31.90 19.38 2.79
N PHE A 328 31.15 18.42 3.32
CA PHE A 328 31.67 17.11 3.70
C PHE A 328 30.71 15.99 3.31
N SER A 329 31.25 14.82 3.00
CA SER A 329 30.49 13.62 2.68
C SER A 329 31.17 12.38 3.28
N PRO A 330 30.42 11.42 3.86
CA PRO A 330 28.95 11.40 3.98
C PRO A 330 28.42 12.41 5.01
N GLY A 331 27.16 12.85 4.85
CA GLY A 331 26.52 13.83 5.75
C GLY A 331 26.22 13.32 7.17
N SER A 332 26.28 12.00 7.37
CA SER A 332 26.12 11.35 8.68
C SER A 332 27.22 10.29 8.87
N PRO A 333 28.48 10.71 9.11
CA PRO A 333 29.59 9.79 9.23
C PRO A 333 29.54 9.00 10.54
N ALA A 334 29.90 7.72 10.50
CA ALA A 334 30.09 6.90 11.70
C ALA A 334 31.59 6.80 12.06
N VAL A 335 31.89 6.40 13.30
CA VAL A 335 33.27 6.13 13.75
C VAL A 335 34.01 5.23 12.75
N GLY A 336 35.23 5.63 12.39
CA GLY A 336 36.09 4.91 11.44
C GLY A 336 35.75 5.14 9.96
N THR A 337 34.68 5.85 9.63
CA THR A 337 34.35 6.19 8.22
C THR A 337 35.26 7.30 7.73
N VAL A 338 35.79 7.17 6.51
CA VAL A 338 36.53 8.25 5.85
C VAL A 338 35.54 9.32 5.37
N VAL A 339 35.67 10.53 5.92
CA VAL A 339 34.90 11.71 5.56
C VAL A 339 35.73 12.56 4.60
N ALA A 340 35.19 12.83 3.42
CA ALA A 340 35.80 13.72 2.44
C ALA A 340 35.31 15.15 2.67
N PHE A 341 36.24 16.08 2.84
CA PHE A 341 36.02 17.51 3.01
C PHE A 341 36.48 18.25 1.76
N THR A 342 35.62 19.09 1.19
CA THR A 342 35.93 19.88 -0.01
C THR A 342 35.74 21.35 0.30
N ALA A 343 36.84 22.12 0.26
CA ALA A 343 36.81 23.56 0.46
C ALA A 343 36.49 24.29 -0.85
N THR A 344 35.66 25.32 -0.74
CA THR A 344 35.39 26.29 -1.79
C THR A 344 35.88 27.64 -1.30
N SER A 345 36.87 28.20 -1.97
CA SER A 345 37.47 29.49 -1.58
C SER A 345 37.33 30.50 -2.71
N VAL A 346 37.00 31.73 -2.32
CA VAL A 346 36.78 32.85 -3.22
C VAL A 346 37.52 34.08 -2.68
N GLY A 347 37.94 34.97 -3.56
CA GLY A 347 38.72 36.16 -3.19
C GLY A 347 40.19 35.90 -2.91
N GLY A 348 40.89 36.85 -2.31
CA GLY A 348 42.34 36.81 -2.17
C GLY A 348 43.07 36.72 -3.51
N THR A 349 44.35 36.36 -3.44
CA THR A 349 45.23 36.22 -4.60
C THR A 349 45.66 34.77 -4.78
N LEU A 350 45.41 34.18 -5.95
CA LEU A 350 45.86 32.81 -6.25
C LEU A 350 47.41 32.72 -6.31
N PRO A 351 48.01 31.57 -6.00
CA PRO A 351 47.37 30.31 -5.57
C PRO A 351 47.00 30.31 -4.08
N TYR A 352 46.01 29.48 -3.72
CA TYR A 352 45.65 29.22 -2.32
C TYR A 352 46.44 28.06 -1.73
N SER A 353 46.68 28.13 -0.42
CA SER A 353 47.12 27.02 0.41
C SER A 353 46.06 26.73 1.47
N TYR A 354 45.83 25.45 1.75
CA TYR A 354 44.75 24.99 2.62
C TYR A 354 45.33 24.20 3.79
N SER A 355 44.81 24.45 4.98
CA SER A 355 45.05 23.63 6.17
C SER A 355 43.73 23.34 6.87
N TRP A 356 43.61 22.15 7.43
CA TRP A 356 42.40 21.67 8.10
C TRP A 356 42.72 21.33 9.55
N ASN A 357 41.77 21.62 10.43
CA ASN A 357 41.69 21.08 11.79
C ASN A 357 40.38 20.31 11.90
N PHE A 358 40.45 19.00 12.15
CA PHE A 358 39.26 18.14 12.16
C PHE A 358 38.52 18.14 13.50
N GLY A 359 39.00 18.88 14.49
CA GLY A 359 38.35 19.03 15.81
C GLY A 359 38.67 17.93 16.82
N ASP A 360 39.48 16.93 16.45
CA ASP A 360 39.95 15.83 17.31
C ASP A 360 41.47 15.90 17.61
N GLY A 361 42.10 17.01 17.23
CA GLY A 361 43.55 17.22 17.34
C GLY A 361 44.36 16.83 16.09
N SER A 362 43.74 16.19 15.10
CA SER A 362 44.36 15.90 13.81
C SER A 362 44.23 17.06 12.81
N THR A 363 45.09 17.07 11.79
CA THR A 363 45.15 18.11 10.76
C THR A 363 45.28 17.55 9.36
N GLY A 364 44.93 18.36 8.35
CA GLY A 364 45.03 18.01 6.93
C GLY A 364 45.44 19.19 6.05
N SER A 365 45.67 18.95 4.77
CA SER A 365 46.02 19.99 3.78
C SER A 365 45.41 19.71 2.41
N GLY A 366 45.41 20.71 1.53
CA GLY A 366 44.80 20.64 0.20
C GLY A 366 43.34 21.09 0.15
N ALA A 367 42.86 21.45 -1.04
CA ALA A 367 41.48 21.91 -1.26
C ALA A 367 40.46 20.79 -0.99
N VAL A 368 40.88 19.54 -1.18
CA VAL A 368 40.15 18.34 -0.76
C VAL A 368 41.00 17.62 0.28
N ALA A 369 40.42 17.29 1.42
CA ALA A 369 41.06 16.52 2.48
C ALA A 369 40.14 15.38 2.93
N SER A 370 40.72 14.32 3.50
CA SER A 370 39.95 13.19 4.03
C SER A 370 40.38 12.88 5.45
N HIS A 371 39.42 12.56 6.33
CA HIS A 371 39.71 12.20 7.72
C HIS A 371 38.74 11.15 8.26
N SER A 372 39.16 10.36 9.23
CA SER A 372 38.33 9.38 9.94
C SER A 372 38.45 9.56 11.44
N TYR A 373 37.30 9.64 12.12
CA TYR A 373 37.24 9.85 13.57
C TYR A 373 37.29 8.52 14.32
N SER A 374 38.10 8.45 15.38
CA SER A 374 38.26 7.24 16.21
C SER A 374 37.19 7.08 17.29
N SER A 375 36.40 8.13 17.56
CA SER A 375 35.35 8.17 18.57
C SER A 375 34.11 8.86 18.03
N ALA A 376 32.95 8.54 18.60
CA ALA A 376 31.73 9.29 18.30
C ALA A 376 31.72 10.60 19.08
N GLY A 377 31.09 11.62 18.50
CA GLY A 377 31.02 12.94 19.12
C GLY A 377 30.69 14.03 18.11
N LEU A 378 30.63 15.25 18.61
CA LEU A 378 30.45 16.45 17.81
C LEU A 378 31.83 17.10 17.61
N TYR A 379 32.28 17.18 16.37
CA TYR A 379 33.60 17.73 16.02
C TYR A 379 33.45 19.07 15.30
N SER A 380 34.12 20.11 15.78
CA SER A 380 34.17 21.41 15.10
C SER A 380 35.30 21.39 14.06
N VAL A 381 34.95 21.11 12.81
CA VAL A 381 35.91 21.07 11.70
C VAL A 381 36.12 22.47 11.17
N THR A 382 37.39 22.88 11.09
CA THR A 382 37.79 24.21 10.59
C THR A 382 38.71 24.06 9.39
N THR A 383 38.37 24.71 8.28
CA THR A 383 39.31 24.94 7.17
C THR A 383 39.90 26.34 7.29
N THR A 384 41.21 26.44 7.09
CA THR A 384 41.98 27.69 7.03
C THR A 384 42.64 27.77 5.67
N VAL A 385 42.36 28.84 4.95
CA VAL A 385 42.88 29.08 3.60
C VAL A 385 43.76 30.32 3.64
N THR A 386 44.95 30.22 3.05
CA THR A 386 45.90 31.32 2.93
C THR A 386 46.19 31.59 1.46
N ASP A 387 46.04 32.84 1.04
CA ASP A 387 46.33 33.26 -0.33
C ASP A 387 47.83 33.54 -0.57
N SER A 388 48.22 33.80 -1.81
CA SER A 388 49.62 34.01 -2.18
C SER A 388 50.24 35.28 -1.59
N THR A 389 49.41 36.18 -1.05
CA THR A 389 49.83 37.42 -0.37
C THR A 389 49.83 37.29 1.15
N GLY A 390 49.52 36.09 1.68
CA GLY A 390 49.51 35.80 3.11
C GLY A 390 48.21 36.20 3.83
N LYS A 391 47.13 36.55 3.12
CA LYS A 391 45.82 36.75 3.74
C LYS A 391 45.21 35.42 4.11
N ILE A 392 44.51 35.36 5.25
CA ILE A 392 43.95 34.13 5.81
C ILE A 392 42.43 34.25 5.95
N ALA A 393 41.72 33.17 5.61
CA ALA A 393 40.29 33.01 5.83
C ALA A 393 40.02 31.68 6.55
N THR A 394 38.97 31.63 7.36
CA THR A 394 38.57 30.39 8.06
C THR A 394 37.09 30.11 7.90
N SER A 395 36.72 28.84 7.91
CA SER A 395 35.33 28.39 7.99
C SER A 395 35.22 27.19 8.90
N SER A 396 34.21 27.18 9.78
CA SER A 396 33.98 26.12 10.75
C SER A 396 32.58 25.54 10.59
N ARG A 397 32.46 24.19 10.63
CA ARG A 397 31.17 23.49 10.69
C ARG A 397 31.25 22.35 11.70
N SER A 398 30.15 22.07 12.37
CA SER A 398 30.04 20.90 13.23
C SER A 398 29.77 19.64 12.41
N VAL A 399 30.57 18.60 12.64
CA VAL A 399 30.39 17.25 12.10
C VAL A 399 30.01 16.33 13.25
N THR A 400 28.79 15.80 13.22
CA THR A 400 28.34 14.80 14.18
C THR A 400 28.77 13.43 13.69
N VAL A 401 29.71 12.79 14.40
CA VAL A 401 30.12 11.42 14.16
C VAL A 401 29.32 10.52 15.08
N SER A 402 28.47 9.68 14.52
CA SER A 402 27.69 8.72 15.30
C SER A 402 28.53 7.50 15.68
N GLN A 403 28.22 6.89 16.83
CA GLN A 403 28.64 5.51 17.03
C GLN A 403 27.93 4.65 15.99
N PRO A 404 28.59 3.66 15.36
CA PRO A 404 27.90 2.61 14.64
C PRO A 404 26.79 2.05 15.54
N SER A 405 25.59 1.85 14.99
CA SER A 405 24.50 1.22 15.73
C SER A 405 24.99 -0.11 16.32
N ALA A 406 24.51 -0.46 17.51
CA ALA A 406 24.95 -1.67 18.18
C ALA A 406 24.80 -2.88 17.23
N LEU A 407 25.84 -3.71 17.13
CA LEU A 407 25.78 -4.94 16.35
C LEU A 407 24.66 -5.80 16.94
N THR A 408 23.63 -6.03 16.14
CA THR A 408 22.52 -6.93 16.45
C THR A 408 22.61 -8.14 15.54
N ALA A 409 22.23 -9.29 16.09
CA ALA A 409 22.07 -10.53 15.35
C ALA A 409 20.68 -11.05 15.58
N SER A 410 20.07 -11.56 14.52
CA SER A 410 18.88 -12.38 14.57
C SER A 410 19.13 -13.60 13.69
N PHE A 411 18.35 -14.65 13.89
CA PHE A 411 18.31 -15.73 12.93
C PHE A 411 16.92 -16.31 12.85
N ALA A 412 16.63 -16.87 11.68
CA ALA A 412 15.51 -17.74 11.46
C ALA A 412 16.03 -19.15 11.19
N TYR A 413 15.16 -20.13 11.39
CA TYR A 413 15.41 -21.51 10.98
C TYR A 413 14.21 -22.06 10.24
N ALA A 414 14.48 -22.88 9.23
CA ALA A 414 13.48 -23.51 8.39
C ALA A 414 13.73 -25.02 8.33
N PRO A 415 12.70 -25.85 8.52
CA PRO A 415 11.32 -25.47 8.85
C PRO A 415 11.19 -24.93 10.29
N SER A 416 10.17 -24.11 10.54
CA SER A 416 9.88 -23.53 11.87
C SER A 416 9.39 -24.58 12.88
N VAL A 417 8.88 -25.70 12.39
CA VAL A 417 8.49 -26.87 13.20
C VAL A 417 9.25 -28.10 12.68
N PRO A 418 10.53 -28.23 13.00
CA PRO A 418 11.35 -29.33 12.52
C PRO A 418 10.99 -30.63 13.22
N VAL A 419 10.91 -31.71 12.45
CA VAL A 419 10.69 -33.06 12.97
C VAL A 419 12.00 -33.84 13.02
N SER A 420 12.07 -34.83 13.91
CA SER A 420 13.26 -35.62 14.17
C SER A 420 13.85 -36.20 12.88
N GLY A 421 15.13 -35.94 12.64
CA GLY A 421 15.88 -36.37 11.45
C GLY A 421 15.84 -35.39 10.27
N GLN A 422 14.95 -34.40 10.26
CA GLN A 422 14.86 -33.41 9.20
C GLN A 422 16.04 -32.44 9.23
N SER A 423 16.60 -32.12 8.06
CA SER A 423 17.64 -31.10 7.94
C SER A 423 17.02 -29.72 8.11
N ILE A 424 17.49 -28.99 9.13
CA ILE A 424 17.04 -27.64 9.44
C ILE A 424 18.06 -26.66 8.91
N SER A 425 17.65 -25.70 8.09
CA SER A 425 18.50 -24.60 7.64
C SER A 425 18.37 -23.42 8.59
N PHE A 426 19.50 -22.95 9.11
CA PHE A 426 19.62 -21.77 9.95
C PHE A 426 20.19 -20.63 9.11
N THR A 427 19.45 -19.53 9.03
CA THR A 427 19.82 -18.34 8.29
C THR A 427 19.94 -17.17 9.26
N GLY A 428 21.15 -16.69 9.42
CA GLY A 428 21.48 -15.55 10.27
C GLY A 428 21.28 -14.24 9.53
N SER A 429 20.98 -13.20 10.29
CA SER A 429 20.92 -11.82 9.83
C SER A 429 21.64 -10.94 10.85
N ALA A 430 22.37 -9.95 10.35
CA ALA A 430 23.14 -9.03 11.15
C ALA A 430 22.86 -7.60 10.70
N SER A 431 22.75 -6.68 11.66
CA SER A 431 22.64 -5.25 11.38
C SER A 431 23.38 -4.43 12.43
N GLY A 432 23.75 -3.20 12.10
CA GLY A 432 24.67 -2.40 12.92
C GLY A 432 26.11 -2.93 12.87
N GLY A 433 26.98 -2.43 13.74
CA GLY A 433 28.42 -2.73 13.67
C GLY A 433 29.07 -2.33 12.35
N THR A 434 30.19 -2.97 11.99
CA THR A 434 30.93 -2.71 10.74
C THR A 434 30.91 -3.93 9.80
N SER A 435 30.27 -3.81 8.64
CA SER A 435 30.20 -4.87 7.62
C SER A 435 31.53 -5.04 6.86
N PRO A 436 31.82 -6.21 6.24
CA PRO A 436 31.03 -7.45 6.20
C PRO A 436 31.03 -8.25 7.51
N TYR A 437 30.03 -9.12 7.69
CA TYR A 437 29.87 -9.93 8.92
C TYR A 437 30.34 -11.37 8.73
N SER A 438 30.86 -11.96 9.80
CA SER A 438 31.13 -13.40 9.91
C SER A 438 30.18 -14.06 10.90
N TYR A 439 29.73 -15.28 10.57
CA TYR A 439 28.69 -16.01 11.29
C TYR A 439 29.27 -17.32 11.84
N SER A 440 29.15 -17.51 13.16
CA SER A 440 29.51 -18.73 13.88
C SER A 440 28.30 -19.23 14.64
N TRP A 441 28.02 -20.52 14.54
CA TRP A 441 26.83 -21.16 15.10
C TRP A 441 27.22 -22.20 16.13
N SER A 442 26.51 -22.24 17.25
CA SER A 442 26.47 -23.38 18.16
C SER A 442 25.10 -24.03 18.07
N LEU A 443 25.06 -25.20 17.44
CA LEU A 443 23.86 -25.98 17.17
C LEU A 443 23.83 -27.15 18.16
N ALA A 444 23.36 -26.90 19.38
CA ALA A 444 23.36 -27.85 20.50
C ALA A 444 24.76 -28.47 20.81
N GLY A 445 25.80 -27.64 20.84
CA GLY A 445 27.18 -28.08 21.09
C GLY A 445 27.97 -28.47 19.84
N THR A 446 27.35 -28.50 18.65
CA THR A 446 28.05 -28.61 17.37
C THR A 446 28.40 -27.21 16.84
N SER A 447 29.68 -26.92 16.61
CA SER A 447 30.10 -25.64 16.04
C SER A 447 30.10 -25.65 14.50
N LYS A 448 29.51 -24.63 13.86
CA LYS A 448 29.55 -24.41 12.41
C LYS A 448 29.86 -22.96 12.07
N THR A 449 30.37 -22.72 10.86
CA THR A 449 30.59 -21.37 10.32
C THR A 449 29.91 -21.23 8.95
N GLY A 450 29.53 -20.00 8.60
CA GLY A 450 28.84 -19.69 7.34
C GLY A 450 27.38 -19.25 7.54
N ASN A 451 26.72 -18.86 6.47
CA ASN A 451 25.32 -18.44 6.47
C ASN A 451 24.71 -18.61 5.06
N PRO A 452 23.70 -19.48 4.85
CA PRO A 452 23.07 -20.34 5.85
C PRO A 452 23.94 -21.55 6.25
N VAL A 453 23.60 -22.20 7.36
CA VAL A 453 24.12 -23.52 7.77
C VAL A 453 22.97 -24.49 8.01
N SER A 454 23.17 -25.81 7.90
CA SER A 454 22.10 -26.77 8.15
C SER A 454 22.49 -27.90 9.11
N GLN A 455 21.56 -28.38 9.94
CA GLN A 455 21.75 -29.54 10.83
C GLN A 455 20.44 -30.26 11.11
N SER A 456 20.48 -31.58 11.23
CA SER A 456 19.38 -32.39 11.74
C SER A 456 19.56 -32.70 13.23
N PHE A 457 18.45 -32.85 13.94
CA PHE A 457 18.43 -33.22 15.36
C PHE A 457 17.43 -34.36 15.59
N THR A 458 17.60 -35.09 16.70
CA THR A 458 16.56 -36.00 17.21
C THR A 458 15.47 -35.23 17.93
N ASN A 459 14.33 -35.86 18.27
CA ASN A 459 13.28 -35.18 19.03
C ASN A 459 13.78 -34.66 20.38
N GLY A 460 13.38 -33.44 20.75
CA GLY A 460 13.83 -32.76 21.97
C GLY A 460 13.96 -31.24 21.77
N THR A 461 14.25 -30.53 22.86
CA THR A 461 14.50 -29.08 22.82
C THR A 461 16.00 -28.80 22.90
N TYR A 462 16.49 -27.96 21.99
CA TYR A 462 17.89 -27.59 21.83
C TYR A 462 18.06 -26.09 21.93
N THR A 463 19.19 -25.63 22.44
CA THR A 463 19.57 -24.21 22.35
C THR A 463 20.43 -23.99 21.12
N ILE A 464 19.97 -23.09 20.25
CA ILE A 464 20.67 -22.68 19.04
C ILE A 464 21.21 -21.28 19.28
N SER A 465 22.52 -21.11 19.15
CA SER A 465 23.17 -19.82 19.31
C SER A 465 23.82 -19.39 18.00
N LEU A 466 23.54 -18.16 17.59
CA LEU A 466 24.28 -17.47 16.53
C LEU A 466 25.16 -16.40 17.17
N THR A 467 26.47 -16.49 16.91
CA THR A 467 27.43 -15.43 17.18
C THR A 467 27.80 -14.76 15.85
N VAL A 468 27.52 -13.46 15.76
CA VAL A 468 27.96 -12.62 14.64
C VAL A 468 29.16 -11.81 15.09
N THR A 469 30.21 -11.76 14.26
CA THR A 469 31.37 -10.90 14.44
C THR A 469 31.50 -9.94 13.25
N ASP A 470 31.59 -8.66 13.55
CA ASP A 470 31.82 -7.61 12.55
C ASP A 470 33.33 -7.43 12.24
N THR A 471 33.71 -6.63 11.23
CA THR A 471 35.12 -6.47 10.88
C THR A 471 35.95 -5.69 11.90
N ALA A 472 35.30 -4.98 12.83
CA ALA A 472 35.96 -4.31 13.94
C ALA A 472 36.23 -5.27 15.12
N GLY A 473 35.86 -6.56 14.99
CA GLY A 473 36.03 -7.59 16.01
C GLY A 473 34.96 -7.54 17.11
N LYS A 474 33.90 -6.75 16.94
CA LYS A 474 32.77 -6.71 17.88
C LYS A 474 31.89 -7.93 17.64
N THR A 475 31.49 -8.59 18.73
CA THR A 475 30.65 -9.78 18.68
C THR A 475 29.31 -9.54 19.36
N THR A 476 28.27 -10.18 18.84
CA THR A 476 26.98 -10.31 19.51
C THR A 476 26.50 -11.74 19.37
N THR A 477 25.88 -12.27 20.41
CA THR A 477 25.36 -13.64 20.41
C THR A 477 23.89 -13.61 20.78
N ILE A 478 23.06 -14.24 19.95
CA ILE A 478 21.66 -14.49 20.25
C ILE A 478 21.44 -15.99 20.35
N SER A 479 20.61 -16.40 21.31
CA SER A 479 20.22 -17.80 21.47
C SER A 479 18.70 -17.92 21.43
N GLN A 480 18.22 -18.95 20.75
CA GLN A 480 16.81 -19.32 20.74
C GLN A 480 16.67 -20.81 21.03
N SER A 481 15.58 -21.18 21.69
CA SER A 481 15.21 -22.58 21.87
C SER A 481 14.57 -23.11 20.59
N LEU A 482 15.05 -24.26 20.13
CA LEU A 482 14.55 -25.02 19.01
C LEU A 482 13.95 -26.32 19.53
N THR A 483 12.64 -26.49 19.42
CA THR A 483 11.99 -27.76 19.74
C THR A 483 11.84 -28.58 18.46
N VAL A 484 12.53 -29.72 18.42
CA VAL A 484 12.39 -30.72 17.35
C VAL A 484 11.36 -31.75 17.79
N LEU A 485 10.27 -31.84 17.04
CA LEU A 485 9.18 -32.77 17.33
C LEU A 485 9.58 -34.21 16.98
N PRO A 486 8.95 -35.24 17.57
CA PRO A 486 9.07 -36.61 17.06
C PRO A 486 8.67 -36.67 15.56
N PRO A 487 9.17 -37.67 14.80
CA PRO A 487 8.68 -37.90 13.45
C PRO A 487 7.17 -38.05 13.52
N SER A 488 6.43 -37.28 12.72
CA SER A 488 4.98 -37.34 12.69
C SER A 488 4.54 -38.73 12.25
N THR A 489 3.97 -39.50 13.17
CA THR A 489 3.03 -40.56 12.83
C THR A 489 1.74 -39.87 12.42
N SER A 490 1.60 -39.62 11.11
CA SER A 490 0.41 -39.10 10.39
C SER A 490 -0.67 -38.44 11.27
N SER A 491 -0.61 -37.11 11.41
CA SER A 491 -1.63 -36.28 12.10
C SER A 491 -2.35 -35.37 11.10
N GLY A 492 -3.66 -35.19 11.27
CA GLY A 492 -4.55 -34.45 10.36
C GLY A 492 -4.13 -33.00 10.12
N SER A 493 -4.10 -32.59 8.86
CA SER A 493 -3.83 -31.22 8.42
C SER A 493 -4.99 -30.29 8.73
N VAL A 494 -4.70 -29.03 9.12
CA VAL A 494 -5.68 -27.93 9.12
C VAL A 494 -6.29 -27.84 7.71
N PRO A 495 -7.63 -27.91 7.55
CA PRO A 495 -8.23 -27.84 6.23
C PRO A 495 -8.06 -26.44 5.63
N THR A 496 -7.90 -26.41 4.31
CA THR A 496 -7.95 -25.17 3.52
C THR A 496 -9.39 -24.91 3.15
N LEU A 497 -9.96 -23.82 3.67
CA LEU A 497 -11.36 -23.45 3.54
C LEU A 497 -11.43 -22.10 2.82
N ILE A 498 -12.09 -22.08 1.66
CA ILE A 498 -12.40 -20.88 0.90
C ILE A 498 -13.84 -20.95 0.40
N GLY A 499 -14.60 -19.90 0.63
CA GLY A 499 -16.04 -20.02 0.46
C GLY A 499 -16.85 -18.74 0.53
N TRP A 500 -18.15 -18.95 0.65
CA TRP A 500 -19.18 -17.91 0.67
C TRP A 500 -20.18 -18.16 1.80
N GLY A 501 -20.65 -17.08 2.43
CA GLY A 501 -21.67 -17.11 3.48
C GLY A 501 -22.96 -16.40 3.09
N GLY A 502 -23.86 -16.23 4.06
CA GLY A 502 -25.16 -15.58 3.86
C GLY A 502 -26.20 -16.51 3.25
N VAL A 503 -26.13 -17.80 3.60
CA VAL A 503 -27.07 -18.81 3.12
C VAL A 503 -28.00 -19.17 4.27
N LYS A 504 -29.29 -18.84 4.15
CA LYS A 504 -30.28 -19.30 5.13
C LYS A 504 -30.32 -20.82 5.17
N MET A 505 -30.47 -21.39 6.37
CA MET A 505 -30.80 -22.80 6.57
C MET A 505 -32.26 -23.13 6.17
N ASP A 506 -32.62 -22.86 4.92
CA ASP A 506 -33.96 -23.08 4.38
C ASP A 506 -33.94 -23.84 3.04
N GLU A 507 -33.92 -25.18 3.17
CA GLU A 507 -33.95 -26.12 2.05
C GLU A 507 -35.37 -26.43 1.53
N SER A 508 -36.38 -25.71 2.03
CA SER A 508 -37.77 -25.84 1.59
C SER A 508 -38.11 -24.95 0.40
N VAL A 509 -37.30 -23.92 0.15
CA VAL A 509 -37.48 -22.98 -0.95
C VAL A 509 -36.73 -23.48 -2.19
N ALA A 510 -37.49 -23.92 -3.21
CA ALA A 510 -36.93 -24.22 -4.52
C ALA A 510 -36.37 -22.94 -5.16
N GLY A 511 -35.15 -23.03 -5.71
CA GLY A 511 -34.52 -21.89 -6.36
C GLY A 511 -35.24 -21.47 -7.64
N SER A 512 -35.15 -20.18 -7.99
CA SER A 512 -35.79 -19.65 -9.19
C SER A 512 -35.10 -20.19 -10.45
N GLY A 513 -35.66 -21.26 -11.03
CA GLY A 513 -35.12 -21.88 -12.24
C GLY A 513 -35.76 -23.21 -12.64
N GLY A 514 -36.45 -23.90 -11.72
CA GLY A 514 -37.06 -25.20 -12.03
C GLY A 514 -36.03 -26.29 -12.37
N THR A 515 -34.76 -26.08 -11.98
CA THR A 515 -33.69 -27.06 -12.14
C THR A 515 -33.97 -28.25 -11.23
N ALA A 516 -33.93 -29.46 -11.78
CA ALA A 516 -34.07 -30.68 -10.97
C ALA A 516 -32.88 -30.81 -10.00
N SER A 517 -33.16 -31.19 -8.76
CA SER A 517 -32.14 -31.45 -7.76
C SER A 517 -31.29 -32.66 -8.17
N ALA A 518 -29.96 -32.52 -8.06
CA ALA A 518 -28.99 -33.61 -8.19
C ALA A 518 -28.90 -34.44 -6.91
N VAL A 519 -29.31 -33.87 -5.77
CA VAL A 519 -29.26 -34.47 -4.44
C VAL A 519 -30.57 -35.19 -4.10
N PHE A 520 -31.72 -34.56 -4.38
CA PHE A 520 -33.06 -35.03 -4.04
C PHE A 520 -33.88 -35.38 -5.29
N LEU A 521 -33.81 -36.65 -5.70
CA LEU A 521 -34.45 -37.11 -6.94
C LEU A 521 -35.96 -36.84 -6.94
N GLY A 522 -36.43 -36.15 -7.98
CA GLY A 522 -37.85 -35.79 -8.17
C GLY A 522 -38.25 -34.44 -7.58
N GLU A 523 -37.32 -33.74 -6.93
CA GLU A 523 -37.50 -32.38 -6.40
C GLU A 523 -36.78 -31.35 -7.27
N TYR A 524 -37.07 -30.07 -7.04
CA TYR A 524 -36.29 -28.96 -7.59
C TYR A 524 -35.14 -28.60 -6.64
N ALA A 525 -34.00 -28.18 -7.20
CA ALA A 525 -32.85 -27.75 -6.44
C ALA A 525 -33.17 -26.52 -5.57
N SER A 526 -32.69 -26.51 -4.33
CA SER A 526 -32.79 -25.37 -3.42
C SER A 526 -31.82 -24.24 -3.82
N ASN A 527 -31.95 -23.07 -3.19
CA ASN A 527 -31.01 -21.97 -3.39
C ASN A 527 -29.57 -22.36 -3.01
N MET A 528 -29.40 -23.09 -1.91
CA MET A 528 -28.08 -23.60 -1.48
C MET A 528 -27.51 -24.56 -2.53
N GLU A 529 -28.29 -25.53 -3.02
CA GLU A 529 -27.82 -26.49 -4.02
C GLU A 529 -27.34 -25.81 -5.31
N LEU A 530 -28.11 -24.82 -5.80
CA LEU A 530 -27.74 -24.05 -6.99
C LEU A 530 -26.47 -23.21 -6.77
N LEU A 531 -26.31 -22.64 -5.58
CA LEU A 531 -25.10 -21.90 -5.22
C LEU A 531 -23.89 -22.83 -5.18
N LEU A 532 -23.98 -23.98 -4.51
CA LEU A 532 -22.88 -24.93 -4.36
C LEU A 532 -22.41 -25.49 -5.70
N PHE A 533 -23.33 -25.82 -6.61
CA PHE A 533 -22.99 -26.20 -7.98
C PHE A 533 -22.12 -25.13 -8.68
N LYS A 534 -22.43 -23.85 -8.47
CA LYS A 534 -21.67 -22.74 -9.07
C LYS A 534 -20.33 -22.52 -8.38
N LEU A 535 -20.30 -22.60 -7.05
CA LEU A 535 -19.08 -22.46 -6.26
C LEU A 535 -18.07 -23.55 -6.57
N GLU A 536 -18.53 -24.80 -6.71
CA GLU A 536 -17.70 -25.95 -7.06
C GLU A 536 -16.99 -25.72 -8.40
N ALA A 537 -17.73 -25.25 -9.42
CA ALA A 537 -17.20 -24.96 -10.74
C ALA A 537 -16.12 -23.86 -10.73
N GLN A 538 -16.05 -23.05 -9.68
CA GLN A 538 -15.06 -21.98 -9.50
C GLN A 538 -13.94 -22.35 -8.51
N GLY A 539 -13.94 -23.58 -7.98
CA GLY A 539 -12.88 -24.07 -7.10
C GLY A 539 -13.02 -23.68 -5.63
N TYR A 540 -14.18 -23.14 -5.23
CA TYR A 540 -14.52 -22.97 -3.82
C TYR A 540 -14.89 -24.31 -3.19
N ASN A 541 -14.74 -24.41 -1.86
CA ASN A 541 -14.97 -25.68 -1.15
C ASN A 541 -15.66 -25.52 0.20
N THR A 542 -16.10 -24.31 0.56
CA THR A 542 -16.76 -24.03 1.84
C THR A 542 -18.01 -23.19 1.62
N VAL A 543 -19.04 -23.47 2.41
CA VAL A 543 -20.25 -22.65 2.51
C VAL A 543 -20.57 -22.42 3.98
N ARG A 544 -21.00 -21.20 4.32
CA ARG A 544 -21.54 -20.87 5.65
C ARG A 544 -23.06 -20.75 5.57
N VAL A 545 -23.74 -21.46 6.46
CA VAL A 545 -25.19 -21.61 6.51
C VAL A 545 -25.70 -21.16 7.86
N ASP A 546 -26.56 -20.15 7.83
CA ASP A 546 -26.92 -19.31 8.98
C ASP A 546 -28.37 -19.57 9.40
N PHE A 547 -28.64 -19.55 10.71
CA PHE A 547 -29.99 -19.64 11.28
C PHE A 547 -30.19 -18.68 12.46
N ASP A 548 -31.45 -18.29 12.71
CA ASP A 548 -31.78 -17.26 13.72
C ASP A 548 -31.38 -17.69 15.15
N PRO A 549 -30.98 -16.73 16.00
CA PRO A 549 -30.78 -16.97 17.43
C PRO A 549 -32.13 -17.26 18.11
N TYR A 550 -32.07 -17.93 19.27
CA TYR A 550 -33.24 -18.46 19.96
C TYR A 550 -33.52 -17.82 21.32
N CYS A 551 -32.50 -17.43 22.08
CA CYS A 551 -32.64 -17.19 23.51
C CYS A 551 -33.05 -15.75 23.87
N THR A 552 -32.63 -14.74 23.11
CA THR A 552 -32.97 -13.32 23.40
C THR A 552 -33.69 -12.58 22.28
N ASP A 553 -33.61 -13.07 21.04
CA ASP A 553 -34.34 -12.51 19.91
C ASP A 553 -35.38 -13.50 19.40
N THR A 554 -36.65 -13.12 19.50
CA THR A 554 -37.77 -13.86 18.90
C THR A 554 -38.57 -12.96 17.96
N ILE A 555 -38.03 -11.81 17.55
CA ILE A 555 -38.80 -10.73 16.91
C ILE A 555 -38.38 -10.49 15.46
N ASP A 556 -37.17 -10.86 15.05
CA ASP A 556 -36.67 -10.62 13.68
C ASP A 556 -36.55 -11.85 12.76
N TYR A 557 -37.53 -12.76 12.81
CA TYR A 557 -37.70 -13.93 11.92
C TYR A 557 -37.73 -13.63 10.40
N ASN A 558 -37.53 -12.39 9.99
CA ASN A 558 -37.50 -11.98 8.59
C ASN A 558 -36.09 -12.01 8.00
N TYR A 559 -35.03 -11.97 8.83
CA TYR A 559 -33.64 -11.88 8.36
C TYR A 559 -32.97 -13.23 8.08
N MET A 560 -32.86 -14.15 9.05
CA MET A 560 -32.43 -15.55 8.77
C MET A 560 -33.63 -16.50 8.80
N SER A 561 -33.38 -17.82 8.89
CA SER A 561 -34.41 -18.85 9.03
C SER A 561 -34.33 -19.48 10.41
N VAL A 562 -35.50 -19.76 11.02
CA VAL A 562 -35.57 -20.56 12.24
C VAL A 562 -34.95 -21.94 11.99
N TYR A 563 -34.10 -22.38 12.93
CA TYR A 563 -33.51 -23.71 12.85
C TYR A 563 -34.57 -24.80 12.67
N ASN A 564 -34.36 -25.65 11.68
CA ASN A 564 -35.20 -26.81 11.41
C ASN A 564 -34.31 -28.02 11.13
N ALA A 565 -34.47 -29.10 11.93
CA ALA A 565 -33.63 -30.28 11.83
C ALA A 565 -33.69 -30.97 10.45
N THR A 566 -34.84 -30.91 9.76
CA THR A 566 -34.98 -31.46 8.40
C THR A 566 -34.19 -30.63 7.40
N ASN A 567 -34.30 -29.29 7.46
CA ASN A 567 -33.53 -28.42 6.57
C ASN A 567 -32.03 -28.54 6.83
N ALA A 568 -31.61 -28.63 8.09
CA ALA A 568 -30.21 -28.83 8.44
C ALA A 568 -29.64 -30.16 7.90
N GLN A 569 -30.40 -31.26 7.98
CA GLN A 569 -30.01 -32.53 7.37
C GLN A 569 -29.92 -32.44 5.85
N ARG A 570 -30.86 -31.73 5.21
CA ARG A 570 -30.85 -31.52 3.76
C ARG A 570 -29.66 -30.68 3.31
N ALA A 571 -29.35 -29.59 4.02
CA ALA A 571 -28.19 -28.74 3.75
C ALA A 571 -26.88 -29.54 3.81
N ILE A 572 -26.78 -30.47 4.78
CA ILE A 572 -25.63 -31.37 4.89
C ILE A 572 -25.55 -32.37 3.74
N GLN A 573 -26.67 -32.94 3.32
CA GLN A 573 -26.69 -33.85 2.17
C GLN A 573 -26.27 -33.14 0.88
N ILE A 574 -26.66 -31.87 0.73
CA ILE A 574 -26.19 -31.03 -0.39
C ILE A 574 -24.68 -30.78 -0.27
N ALA A 575 -24.20 -30.29 0.87
CA ALA A 575 -22.76 -30.06 1.08
C ALA A 575 -21.93 -31.33 0.85
N GLN A 576 -22.41 -32.48 1.33
CA GLN A 576 -21.78 -33.78 1.13
C GLN A 576 -21.74 -34.20 -0.34
N HIS A 577 -22.82 -33.97 -1.10
CA HIS A 577 -22.88 -34.29 -2.52
C HIS A 577 -21.82 -33.55 -3.33
N TYR A 578 -21.64 -32.25 -3.06
CA TYR A 578 -20.65 -31.40 -3.74
C TYR A 578 -19.26 -31.44 -3.09
N GLY A 579 -19.09 -32.18 -1.99
CA GLY A 579 -17.80 -32.29 -1.28
C GLY A 579 -17.38 -31.02 -0.53
N PHE A 580 -18.33 -30.16 -0.17
CA PHE A 580 -18.09 -28.89 0.52
C PHE A 580 -17.92 -29.10 2.03
N TRP A 581 -17.12 -28.25 2.66
CA TRP A 581 -17.22 -27.95 4.07
C TRP A 581 -18.43 -27.07 4.33
N ILE A 582 -19.16 -27.37 5.40
CA ILE A 582 -20.34 -26.60 5.82
C ILE A 582 -20.10 -26.01 7.20
N ILE A 583 -20.14 -24.68 7.28
CA ILE A 583 -20.14 -23.96 8.56
C ILE A 583 -21.58 -23.77 8.98
N ILE A 584 -21.92 -24.24 10.18
CA ILE A 584 -23.25 -24.09 10.77
C ILE A 584 -23.19 -22.95 11.78
N ASP A 585 -23.79 -21.82 11.42
CA ASP A 585 -23.74 -20.55 12.15
C ASP A 585 -25.03 -20.29 12.93
N TYR A 586 -24.89 -20.10 14.24
CA TYR A 586 -25.93 -19.51 15.08
C TYR A 586 -25.77 -18.00 15.02
N HIS A 587 -26.65 -17.37 14.23
CA HIS A 587 -26.52 -15.97 13.83
C HIS A 587 -26.98 -14.99 14.92
N GLY A 588 -26.42 -15.16 16.13
CA GLY A 588 -26.69 -14.40 17.33
C GLY A 588 -25.56 -13.45 17.71
N TYR A 589 -25.93 -12.44 18.49
CA TYR A 589 -25.02 -11.44 19.02
C TYR A 589 -24.87 -11.52 20.54
N SER A 590 -25.99 -11.54 21.28
CA SER A 590 -25.97 -11.30 22.72
C SER A 590 -26.39 -12.49 23.59
N ASP A 591 -26.85 -13.59 22.98
CA ASP A 591 -27.37 -14.77 23.68
C ASP A 591 -26.32 -15.40 24.59
N ILE A 592 -25.08 -15.47 24.10
CA ILE A 592 -23.95 -16.01 24.85
C ILE A 592 -23.72 -15.26 26.18
N PHE A 593 -23.95 -13.94 26.22
CA PHE A 593 -23.79 -13.09 27.40
C PHE A 593 -25.03 -13.01 28.28
N ARG A 594 -26.22 -13.13 27.70
CA ARG A 594 -27.49 -12.89 28.39
C ARG A 594 -28.10 -14.14 29.00
N ASP A 595 -27.99 -15.29 28.31
CA ASP A 595 -28.43 -16.60 28.83
C ASP A 595 -27.59 -17.75 28.24
N THR A 596 -26.34 -17.86 28.71
CA THR A 596 -25.43 -18.97 28.32
C THR A 596 -26.04 -20.34 28.57
N SER A 597 -26.93 -20.48 29.56
CA SER A 597 -27.57 -21.78 29.86
C SER A 597 -28.60 -22.14 28.80
N CYS A 598 -29.43 -21.19 28.35
CA CYS A 598 -30.31 -21.40 27.21
C CYS A 598 -29.51 -21.74 25.95
N TRP A 599 -28.46 -20.95 25.65
CA TRP A 599 -27.62 -21.12 24.48
C TRP A 599 -26.94 -22.50 24.41
N LEU A 600 -26.31 -22.95 25.50
CA LEU A 600 -25.71 -24.30 25.60
C LEU A 600 -26.76 -25.41 25.42
N ASN A 601 -27.93 -25.27 26.05
CA ASN A 601 -29.01 -26.25 25.96
C ASN A 601 -29.61 -26.33 24.55
N TYR A 602 -29.63 -25.22 23.82
CA TYR A 602 -30.11 -25.16 22.44
C TYR A 602 -29.17 -25.86 21.47
N TRP A 603 -27.85 -25.65 21.62
CA TRP A 603 -26.83 -26.29 20.78
C TRP A 603 -26.70 -27.79 20.98
N LYS A 604 -26.91 -28.28 22.21
CA LYS A 604 -26.74 -29.69 22.56
C LYS A 604 -27.46 -30.67 21.62
N PRO A 605 -28.78 -30.56 21.37
CA PRO A 605 -29.48 -31.45 20.45
C PRO A 605 -29.06 -31.26 18.98
N ILE A 606 -28.57 -30.09 18.58
CA ILE A 606 -28.08 -29.85 17.21
C ILE A 606 -26.82 -30.67 16.97
N VAL A 607 -25.79 -30.50 17.81
CA VAL A 607 -24.52 -31.22 17.71
C VAL A 607 -24.74 -32.74 17.79
N GLN A 608 -25.59 -33.19 18.71
CA GLN A 608 -25.86 -34.61 18.92
C GLN A 608 -26.52 -35.29 17.71
N ASN A 609 -27.47 -34.61 17.06
CA ASN A 609 -28.26 -35.22 15.98
C ASN A 609 -27.60 -35.06 14.61
N ILE A 610 -26.84 -33.98 14.43
CA ILE A 610 -26.31 -33.61 13.12
C ILE A 610 -24.83 -33.93 12.99
N GLY A 611 -24.02 -33.75 14.04
CA GLY A 611 -22.57 -33.99 13.99
C GLY A 611 -22.18 -35.34 13.36
N PRO A 612 -22.79 -36.48 13.76
CA PRO A 612 -22.43 -37.78 13.20
C PRO A 612 -22.74 -37.96 11.69
N SER A 613 -23.51 -37.07 11.07
CA SER A 613 -23.99 -37.25 9.70
C SER A 613 -22.94 -36.91 8.63
N TYR A 614 -21.96 -36.05 8.94
CA TYR A 614 -20.99 -35.59 7.95
C TYR A 614 -19.71 -35.06 8.59
N THR A 615 -18.55 -35.46 8.07
CA THR A 615 -17.24 -35.16 8.67
C THR A 615 -16.71 -33.76 8.42
N ASN A 616 -17.24 -33.06 7.41
CA ASN A 616 -16.75 -31.74 7.00
C ASN A 616 -17.64 -30.60 7.54
N ILE A 617 -18.19 -30.80 8.74
CA ILE A 617 -18.89 -29.75 9.48
C ILE A 617 -17.85 -28.90 10.22
N VAL A 618 -18.10 -27.59 10.23
CA VAL A 618 -17.50 -26.62 11.14
C VAL A 618 -18.62 -26.00 11.96
N TRP A 619 -18.51 -26.02 13.28
CA TRP A 619 -19.47 -25.37 14.16
C TRP A 619 -19.07 -23.93 14.40
N GLU A 620 -19.98 -22.98 14.21
CA GLU A 620 -19.80 -21.57 14.59
C GLU A 620 -20.86 -21.25 15.66
N PRO A 621 -20.49 -21.38 16.96
CA PRO A 621 -21.45 -21.34 18.04
C PRO A 621 -22.14 -19.98 18.25
N GLU A 622 -21.51 -18.88 17.82
CA GLU A 622 -22.03 -17.51 17.90
C GLU A 622 -21.35 -16.66 16.81
N ASN A 623 -22.12 -15.87 16.06
CA ASN A 623 -21.68 -15.05 14.92
C ASN A 623 -20.85 -13.82 15.32
N GLU A 624 -21.40 -12.93 16.14
CA GLU A 624 -20.84 -11.59 16.37
C GLU A 624 -21.09 -11.16 17.82
N PRO A 625 -20.33 -11.70 18.79
CA PRO A 625 -20.67 -11.60 20.19
C PRO A 625 -20.62 -10.16 20.72
N GLU A 626 -21.76 -9.62 21.14
CA GLU A 626 -21.93 -8.25 21.67
C GLU A 626 -22.44 -8.26 23.12
N TYR A 627 -21.87 -7.41 23.97
CA TYR A 627 -22.26 -7.30 25.38
C TYR A 627 -22.89 -5.95 25.76
N TYR A 628 -22.98 -4.98 24.84
CA TYR A 628 -23.62 -3.69 25.07
C TYR A 628 -25.12 -3.73 24.72
N ASN A 629 -25.84 -2.65 25.06
CA ASN A 629 -27.28 -2.57 24.84
C ASN A 629 -27.53 -1.96 23.45
N CYS A 630 -27.65 -2.79 22.42
CA CYS A 630 -27.93 -2.33 21.06
C CYS A 630 -29.33 -1.69 20.94
N ILE A 631 -29.49 -0.77 19.97
CA ILE A 631 -30.73 -0.01 19.68
C ILE A 631 -31.91 -0.94 19.30
N ASN A 632 -31.63 -2.18 18.90
CA ASN A 632 -32.62 -3.18 18.49
C ASN A 632 -32.93 -4.23 19.56
N SER A 633 -32.25 -4.20 20.72
CA SER A 633 -32.60 -5.09 21.83
C SER A 633 -33.91 -4.63 22.48
N PRO A 634 -34.94 -5.49 22.59
CA PRO A 634 -36.18 -5.14 23.28
C PRO A 634 -35.90 -4.64 24.71
N SER A 635 -36.57 -3.56 25.11
CA SER A 635 -36.35 -2.83 26.38
C SER A 635 -36.65 -3.61 27.67
N SER A 636 -36.97 -4.91 27.57
CA SER A 636 -37.41 -5.77 28.66
C SER A 636 -36.36 -6.79 29.14
N TYR A 637 -35.15 -6.80 28.57
CA TYR A 637 -34.12 -7.81 28.90
C TYR A 637 -33.14 -7.37 30.01
N PRO A 638 -32.57 -8.32 30.79
CA PRO A 638 -31.66 -8.01 31.87
C PRO A 638 -30.36 -7.36 31.36
N ALA A 639 -29.78 -6.48 32.20
CA ALA A 639 -28.51 -5.82 31.90
C ALA A 639 -27.38 -6.85 31.73
N SER A 640 -26.47 -6.57 30.79
CA SER A 640 -25.26 -7.37 30.53
C SER A 640 -24.48 -7.70 31.82
N PRO A 641 -23.96 -8.93 31.98
CA PRO A 641 -23.24 -9.33 33.20
C PRO A 641 -21.84 -8.72 33.33
N VAL A 642 -21.36 -8.01 32.31
CA VAL A 642 -20.00 -7.48 32.22
C VAL A 642 -20.02 -5.98 31.92
N SER A 643 -18.98 -5.27 32.39
CA SER A 643 -18.89 -3.81 32.33
C SER A 643 -17.70 -3.26 31.53
N SER A 644 -16.89 -4.14 30.91
CA SER A 644 -15.71 -3.75 30.12
C SER A 644 -15.32 -4.84 29.13
N ASP A 645 -14.56 -4.47 28.09
CA ASP A 645 -14.17 -5.38 27.00
C ASP A 645 -13.35 -6.55 27.55
N SER A 646 -12.39 -6.28 28.43
CA SER A 646 -11.56 -7.34 29.04
C SER A 646 -12.39 -8.33 29.87
N ALA A 647 -13.42 -7.84 30.59
CA ALA A 647 -14.34 -8.71 31.32
C ALA A 647 -15.20 -9.53 30.36
N ALA A 648 -15.64 -8.95 29.25
CA ALA A 648 -16.39 -9.62 28.19
C ALA A 648 -15.57 -10.74 27.53
N VAL A 649 -14.30 -10.50 27.17
CA VAL A 649 -13.40 -11.53 26.59
C VAL A 649 -13.20 -12.70 27.55
N THR A 650 -13.03 -12.42 28.84
CA THR A 650 -12.87 -13.45 29.88
C THR A 650 -14.13 -14.31 30.01
N TYR A 651 -15.30 -13.65 29.99
CA TYR A 651 -16.59 -14.32 30.02
C TYR A 651 -16.79 -15.18 28.77
N LEU A 652 -16.54 -14.61 27.59
CA LEU A 652 -16.66 -15.26 26.29
C LEU A 652 -15.76 -16.50 26.19
N SER A 653 -14.52 -16.41 26.68
CA SER A 653 -13.59 -17.55 26.81
C SER A 653 -14.20 -18.69 27.62
N SER A 654 -14.85 -18.37 28.74
CA SER A 654 -15.48 -19.34 29.63
C SER A 654 -16.74 -19.97 29.01
N ALA A 655 -17.52 -19.20 28.25
CA ALA A 655 -18.71 -19.69 27.56
C ALA A 655 -18.35 -20.62 26.40
N TYR A 656 -17.39 -20.22 25.55
CA TYR A 656 -16.89 -21.09 24.48
C TYR A 656 -16.24 -22.36 25.01
N GLN A 657 -15.47 -22.31 26.10
CA GLN A 657 -14.90 -23.53 26.69
C GLN A 657 -16.01 -24.50 27.13
N GLN A 658 -17.09 -24.01 27.76
CA GLN A 658 -18.23 -24.86 28.13
C GLN A 658 -18.91 -25.49 26.91
N TRP A 659 -19.03 -24.74 25.80
CA TRP A 659 -19.58 -25.26 24.56
C TRP A 659 -18.70 -26.35 23.95
N ILE A 660 -17.38 -26.10 23.87
CA ILE A 660 -16.39 -27.07 23.36
C ILE A 660 -16.43 -28.35 24.20
N ASP A 661 -16.37 -28.22 25.52
CA ASP A 661 -16.42 -29.36 26.43
C ASP A 661 -17.72 -30.15 26.25
N GLN A 662 -18.86 -29.46 26.12
CA GLN A 662 -20.16 -30.09 25.83
C GLN A 662 -20.13 -30.88 24.51
N ALA A 663 -19.64 -30.27 23.42
CA ALA A 663 -19.56 -30.93 22.12
C ALA A 663 -18.65 -32.16 22.17
N ARG A 664 -17.46 -32.04 22.77
CA ARG A 664 -16.52 -33.16 22.92
C ARG A 664 -17.07 -34.26 23.81
N LEU A 665 -17.81 -33.95 24.88
CA LEU A 665 -18.49 -34.94 25.73
C LEU A 665 -19.58 -35.71 24.98
N LEU A 666 -20.18 -35.13 23.94
CA LEU A 666 -21.11 -35.81 23.03
C LEU A 666 -20.39 -36.69 21.98
N GLY A 667 -19.05 -36.70 21.98
CA GLY A 667 -18.23 -37.44 21.01
C GLY A 667 -17.98 -36.68 19.70
N ASP A 668 -18.31 -35.39 19.65
CA ASP A 668 -18.07 -34.58 18.45
C ASP A 668 -16.57 -34.35 18.21
N THR A 669 -16.14 -34.49 16.96
CA THR A 669 -14.74 -34.28 16.54
C THR A 669 -14.60 -33.26 15.43
N HIS A 670 -15.59 -32.40 15.23
CA HIS A 670 -15.58 -31.40 14.17
C HIS A 670 -14.76 -30.16 14.54
N TRP A 671 -14.45 -29.35 13.53
CA TRP A 671 -13.84 -28.04 13.75
C TRP A 671 -14.84 -27.09 14.39
N ILE A 672 -14.36 -26.21 15.26
CA ILE A 672 -15.18 -25.23 15.98
C ILE A 672 -14.56 -23.85 15.78
N VAL A 673 -15.36 -22.86 15.40
CA VAL A 673 -14.98 -21.46 15.34
C VAL A 673 -15.21 -20.81 16.70
N VAL A 674 -14.24 -19.99 17.12
CA VAL A 674 -14.32 -19.15 18.31
C VAL A 674 -14.17 -17.71 17.87
N GLN A 675 -15.26 -16.96 18.00
CA GLN A 675 -15.35 -15.61 17.47
C GLN A 675 -14.65 -14.59 18.37
N ASN A 676 -13.94 -13.65 17.76
CA ASN A 676 -13.43 -12.46 18.43
C ASN A 676 -14.58 -11.51 18.82
N LEU A 677 -14.49 -10.92 20.03
CA LEU A 677 -15.44 -9.92 20.53
C LEU A 677 -15.63 -8.72 19.58
N CYS A 678 -14.58 -8.36 18.84
CA CYS A 678 -14.56 -7.19 17.95
C CYS A 678 -15.06 -7.47 16.53
N SER A 679 -15.67 -8.63 16.32
CA SER A 679 -16.39 -8.93 15.08
C SER A 679 -17.69 -8.12 15.00
N ASP A 680 -18.34 -7.88 16.15
CA ASP A 680 -19.31 -6.79 16.29
C ASP A 680 -18.66 -5.56 16.93
N SER A 681 -19.10 -4.37 16.55
CA SER A 681 -18.53 -3.06 16.85
C SER A 681 -18.08 -2.89 18.32
N CYS A 682 -16.81 -3.18 18.59
CA CYS A 682 -16.15 -2.94 19.88
C CYS A 682 -15.31 -1.65 19.82
N ASN A 683 -15.13 -0.94 20.94
CA ASN A 683 -14.27 0.26 21.02
C ASN A 683 -12.77 0.00 20.73
N LEU A 684 -12.38 -1.26 20.49
CA LEU A 684 -11.01 -1.71 20.23
C LEU A 684 -10.67 -1.84 18.73
N CYS A 685 -11.68 -1.70 17.85
CA CYS A 685 -11.55 -1.47 16.40
C CYS A 685 -12.37 -0.24 15.95
N PRO A 686 -12.20 0.94 16.57
CA PRO A 686 -13.21 2.01 16.55
C PRO A 686 -13.33 2.81 15.24
N GLY A 687 -12.72 2.37 14.13
CA GLY A 687 -12.78 3.10 12.86
C GLY A 687 -12.77 2.27 11.58
N GLY A 688 -12.81 0.93 11.68
CA GLY A 688 -12.71 0.00 10.55
C GLY A 688 -11.63 0.34 9.50
N ASP A 689 -10.57 1.00 9.95
CA ASP A 689 -9.43 1.48 9.16
C ASP A 689 -8.28 0.45 9.14
N GLY A 690 -8.57 -0.78 9.58
CA GLY A 690 -7.60 -1.87 9.72
C GLY A 690 -6.67 -1.74 10.93
N SER A 691 -6.71 -0.64 11.70
CA SER A 691 -5.88 -0.43 12.89
C SER A 691 -6.46 -1.10 14.13
N CYS A 692 -6.68 -2.42 14.05
CA CYS A 692 -7.30 -3.25 15.07
C CYS A 692 -6.32 -3.86 16.09
N SER A 693 -5.22 -3.17 16.40
CA SER A 693 -4.18 -3.72 17.29
C SER A 693 -4.70 -4.12 18.69
N ALA A 694 -5.75 -3.45 19.17
CA ALA A 694 -6.38 -3.79 20.44
C ALA A 694 -7.31 -5.02 20.38
N ALA A 695 -7.76 -5.44 19.18
CA ALA A 695 -8.52 -6.67 18.98
C ALA A 695 -7.68 -7.95 19.16
N ILE A 696 -6.34 -7.84 19.16
CA ILE A 696 -5.44 -8.97 19.43
C ILE A 696 -5.69 -9.56 20.83
N SER A 697 -5.96 -8.70 21.81
CA SER A 697 -6.32 -9.12 23.18
C SER A 697 -7.79 -9.54 23.33
N SER A 698 -8.57 -9.47 22.26
CA SER A 698 -10.02 -9.74 22.26
C SER A 698 -10.39 -11.13 21.75
N TYR A 699 -9.40 -11.93 21.34
CA TYR A 699 -9.60 -13.34 21.03
C TYR A 699 -9.87 -14.13 22.31
N PRO A 700 -10.96 -14.90 22.39
CA PRO A 700 -11.20 -15.78 23.52
C PRO A 700 -10.10 -16.85 23.64
N SER A 701 -9.72 -17.16 24.88
CA SER A 701 -8.72 -18.18 25.18
C SER A 701 -9.41 -19.49 25.52
N VAL A 702 -9.22 -20.51 24.69
CA VAL A 702 -9.83 -21.83 24.84
C VAL A 702 -8.82 -22.96 24.62
N THR A 703 -9.19 -24.14 25.09
CA THR A 703 -8.50 -25.41 24.85
C THR A 703 -9.46 -26.42 24.22
N ASP A 704 -8.93 -27.35 23.42
CA ASP A 704 -9.70 -28.47 22.88
C ASP A 704 -9.29 -29.76 23.60
N PRO A 705 -10.24 -30.51 24.21
CA PRO A 705 -9.99 -31.84 24.73
C PRO A 705 -9.36 -32.82 23.72
N LEU A 706 -9.51 -32.57 22.42
CA LEU A 706 -8.84 -33.36 21.38
C LEU A 706 -7.32 -33.12 21.30
N GLY A 707 -6.80 -32.06 21.92
CA GLY A 707 -5.37 -31.72 21.97
C GLY A 707 -5.07 -30.34 21.40
N THR A 708 -3.78 -30.07 21.15
CA THR A 708 -3.33 -28.87 20.41
C THR A 708 -3.53 -29.07 18.91
N PRO A 709 -3.39 -28.06 18.03
CA PRO A 709 -3.49 -28.25 16.58
C PRO A 709 -2.58 -29.38 16.05
N SER A 710 -1.36 -29.46 16.59
CA SER A 710 -0.39 -30.51 16.28
C SER A 710 -0.70 -31.90 16.87
N HIS A 711 -1.68 -31.99 17.77
CA HIS A 711 -2.11 -33.22 18.43
C HIS A 711 -3.60 -33.53 18.22
N GLY A 712 -4.23 -32.95 17.18
CA GLY A 712 -5.61 -33.26 16.78
C GLY A 712 -6.69 -32.32 17.30
N GLY A 713 -6.33 -31.22 17.98
CA GLY A 713 -7.22 -30.13 18.32
C GLY A 713 -7.76 -29.42 17.07
N LYS A 714 -9.04 -29.04 17.10
CA LYS A 714 -9.77 -28.53 15.93
C LYS A 714 -10.55 -27.27 16.28
N ILE A 715 -9.83 -26.20 16.59
CA ILE A 715 -10.39 -24.86 16.81
C ILE A 715 -9.88 -23.91 15.74
N PHE A 716 -10.76 -23.05 15.24
CA PHE A 716 -10.42 -21.85 14.49
C PHE A 716 -10.72 -20.61 15.33
N ILE A 717 -9.86 -19.60 15.26
CA ILE A 717 -10.24 -18.23 15.65
C ILE A 717 -10.82 -17.50 14.44
N SER A 718 -11.76 -16.58 14.67
CA SER A 718 -12.35 -15.76 13.61
C SER A 718 -12.42 -14.28 14.03
N LEU A 719 -12.31 -13.39 13.04
CA LEU A 719 -12.47 -11.94 13.16
C LEU A 719 -13.07 -11.42 11.86
N HIS A 720 -14.31 -10.93 11.92
CA HIS A 720 -14.98 -10.39 10.74
C HIS A 720 -14.31 -9.10 10.26
N SER A 721 -13.87 -9.12 9.01
CA SER A 721 -12.94 -8.11 8.46
C SER A 721 -13.67 -7.18 7.48
N TYR A 722 -14.64 -6.42 7.98
CA TYR A 722 -15.41 -5.46 7.18
C TYR A 722 -14.72 -4.09 7.05
N MET A 723 -14.78 -3.49 5.87
CA MET A 723 -14.49 -2.04 5.72
C MET A 723 -15.64 -1.23 6.34
N ASP A 724 -15.34 -0.33 7.29
CA ASP A 724 -16.35 0.49 7.97
C ASP A 724 -16.74 1.71 7.13
N TYR A 725 -18.01 1.70 6.73
CA TYR A 725 -18.58 2.72 5.88
C TYR A 725 -18.69 4.10 6.55
N ASN A 726 -18.94 4.15 7.86
CA ASN A 726 -19.14 5.41 8.57
C ASN A 726 -17.88 6.28 8.53
N TYR A 727 -16.71 5.66 8.52
CA TYR A 727 -15.43 6.35 8.43
C TYR A 727 -15.13 6.90 7.03
N TYR A 728 -15.47 6.16 5.97
CA TYR A 728 -15.11 6.50 4.59
C TYR A 728 -16.22 7.18 3.78
N SER A 729 -17.47 7.19 4.25
CA SER A 729 -18.68 7.67 3.55
C SER A 729 -18.65 9.11 3.02
N ASN A 730 -17.86 10.01 3.63
CA ASN A 730 -17.76 11.42 3.27
C ASN A 730 -16.29 11.87 3.04
N SER A 731 -15.41 10.92 2.74
CA SER A 731 -13.96 11.15 2.70
C SER A 731 -13.41 11.14 1.27
N THR A 732 -12.62 12.14 0.90
CA THR A 732 -11.77 12.12 -0.31
C THR A 732 -10.58 11.17 -0.18
N VAL A 733 -10.46 10.46 0.95
CA VAL A 733 -9.30 9.63 1.32
C VAL A 733 -9.50 8.14 0.98
N TRP A 734 -10.72 7.67 0.65
CA TRP A 734 -10.91 6.29 0.18
C TRP A 734 -10.32 6.12 -1.23
N SER A 735 -9.19 5.43 -1.30
CA SER A 735 -8.39 5.22 -2.50
C SER A 735 -7.74 3.84 -2.44
N ASN A 736 -7.18 3.35 -3.56
CA ASN A 736 -6.49 2.05 -3.57
C ASN A 736 -5.38 1.97 -2.52
N ALA A 737 -4.63 3.05 -2.28
CA ALA A 737 -3.58 3.08 -1.27
C ALA A 737 -4.13 2.95 0.16
N THR A 738 -5.29 3.55 0.42
CA THR A 738 -5.98 3.42 1.71
C THR A 738 -6.57 2.04 1.87
N ALA A 739 -7.20 1.48 0.83
CA ALA A 739 -7.69 0.11 0.79
C ALA A 739 -6.59 -0.93 1.08
N ASP A 740 -5.40 -0.79 0.48
CA ASP A 740 -4.25 -1.64 0.75
C ASP A 740 -3.82 -1.58 2.23
N SER A 741 -3.83 -0.37 2.80
CA SER A 741 -3.45 -0.15 4.20
C SER A 741 -4.44 -0.81 5.17
N VAL A 742 -5.74 -0.67 4.92
CA VAL A 742 -6.80 -1.30 5.73
C VAL A 742 -6.71 -2.83 5.66
N ALA A 743 -6.57 -3.39 4.44
CA ALA A 743 -6.43 -4.84 4.25
C ALA A 743 -5.19 -5.39 4.97
N GLN A 744 -4.07 -4.68 4.90
CA GLN A 744 -2.84 -5.05 5.59
C GLN A 744 -2.99 -5.04 7.11
N GLY A 745 -3.77 -4.11 7.66
CA GLY A 745 -4.05 -4.01 9.10
C GLY A 745 -4.90 -5.17 9.63
N TYR A 746 -5.98 -5.53 8.91
CA TYR A 746 -6.77 -6.72 9.24
C TYR A 746 -5.94 -8.00 9.20
N TYR A 747 -5.17 -8.20 8.12
CA TYR A 747 -4.26 -9.34 8.01
C TYR A 747 -3.30 -9.46 9.19
N GLN A 748 -2.64 -8.36 9.57
CA GLN A 748 -1.70 -8.36 10.70
C GLN A 748 -2.38 -8.68 12.03
N THR A 749 -3.60 -8.19 12.23
CA THR A 749 -4.40 -8.45 13.44
C THR A 749 -4.75 -9.92 13.56
N VAL A 750 -5.18 -10.57 12.47
CA VAL A 750 -5.49 -12.01 12.45
C VAL A 750 -4.23 -12.84 12.67
N VAL A 751 -3.12 -12.51 12.01
CA VAL A 751 -1.83 -13.19 12.22
C VAL A 751 -1.38 -13.09 13.69
N ALA A 752 -1.53 -11.93 14.30
CA ALA A 752 -1.20 -11.74 15.71
C ALA A 752 -2.15 -12.54 16.64
N GLY A 753 -3.43 -12.69 16.28
CA GLY A 753 -4.36 -13.58 16.95
C GLY A 753 -3.96 -15.06 16.87
N VAL A 754 -3.53 -15.52 15.70
CA VAL A 754 -3.00 -16.88 15.51
C VAL A 754 -1.77 -17.10 16.39
N ALA A 755 -0.88 -16.10 16.46
CA ALA A 755 0.32 -16.16 17.29
C ALA A 755 0.00 -16.14 18.79
N SER A 756 -1.02 -15.39 19.23
CA SER A 756 -1.38 -15.25 20.64
C SER A 756 -2.14 -16.46 21.18
N THR A 757 -3.02 -17.05 20.37
CA THR A 757 -3.87 -18.19 20.78
C THR A 757 -3.26 -19.54 20.43
N GLY A 758 -2.40 -19.59 19.40
CA GLY A 758 -1.84 -20.83 18.86
C GLY A 758 -2.80 -21.62 17.96
N TRP A 759 -4.03 -21.12 17.73
CA TRP A 759 -5.02 -21.74 16.85
C TRP A 759 -4.97 -21.15 15.44
N PRO A 760 -5.26 -21.94 14.38
CA PRO A 760 -5.39 -21.41 13.03
C PRO A 760 -6.59 -20.46 12.92
N ALA A 761 -6.60 -19.62 11.88
CA ALA A 761 -7.69 -18.68 11.64
C ALA A 761 -8.59 -19.10 10.46
N LEU A 762 -9.88 -18.88 10.64
CA LEU A 762 -10.90 -18.90 9.59
C LEU A 762 -11.71 -17.62 9.74
N ASN A 763 -11.56 -16.69 8.82
CA ASN A 763 -12.46 -15.56 8.77
C ASN A 763 -13.81 -16.03 8.20
N THR A 764 -14.84 -16.11 9.04
CA THR A 764 -16.16 -16.63 8.65
C THR A 764 -17.04 -15.58 7.95
N GLU A 765 -16.70 -14.30 8.05
CA GLU A 765 -17.44 -13.21 7.44
C GLU A 765 -16.56 -11.99 7.10
N GLY A 766 -16.92 -11.21 6.08
CA GLY A 766 -16.21 -9.98 5.74
C GLY A 766 -16.45 -9.52 4.32
N GLY A 767 -15.92 -8.35 3.98
CA GLY A 767 -16.17 -7.67 2.72
C GLY A 767 -16.27 -6.17 2.93
N THR A 768 -17.11 -5.48 2.17
CA THR A 768 -17.44 -4.09 2.45
C THR A 768 -18.88 -4.00 2.95
N ASP A 769 -19.09 -3.25 4.03
CA ASP A 769 -20.40 -3.09 4.66
C ASP A 769 -21.40 -2.41 3.68
N PRO A 770 -22.56 -3.04 3.39
CA PRO A 770 -23.59 -2.44 2.56
C PRO A 770 -24.41 -1.34 3.27
N LEU A 771 -24.29 -1.18 4.59
CA LEU A 771 -25.21 -0.38 5.40
C LEU A 771 -24.64 0.99 5.76
N CYS A 772 -25.26 2.02 5.20
CA CYS A 772 -25.06 3.40 5.65
C CYS A 772 -26.35 3.90 6.30
N TYR A 773 -26.39 4.00 7.64
CA TYR A 773 -27.53 4.60 8.33
C TYR A 773 -27.10 5.45 9.54
N PRO A 774 -27.43 6.76 9.59
CA PRO A 774 -28.15 7.59 8.62
C PRO A 774 -27.20 8.39 7.71
N CYS A 775 -27.32 8.25 6.39
CA CYS A 775 -26.43 8.93 5.44
C CYS A 775 -27.20 9.87 4.52
N THR A 776 -26.92 11.17 4.65
CA THR A 776 -27.63 12.26 3.96
C THR A 776 -26.96 12.70 2.67
N THR A 777 -25.84 12.07 2.28
CA THR A 777 -25.11 12.33 1.04
C THR A 777 -24.97 11.05 0.24
N SER A 778 -25.20 11.12 -1.08
CA SER A 778 -24.96 10.02 -2.03
C SER A 778 -23.53 9.52 -1.82
N PRO A 779 -23.37 8.36 -1.22
CA PRO A 779 -22.05 7.90 -0.85
C PRO A 779 -21.35 7.32 -2.08
N PRO A 780 -20.02 7.13 -2.06
CA PRO A 780 -19.29 6.66 -3.23
C PRO A 780 -19.75 5.27 -3.73
N ASP A 781 -20.38 4.47 -2.88
CA ASP A 781 -20.60 3.04 -3.10
C ASP A 781 -22.06 2.60 -2.83
N MET A 782 -23.06 3.32 -3.36
CA MET A 782 -24.42 2.78 -3.39
C MET A 782 -24.44 1.55 -4.32
N ILE A 783 -24.82 0.37 -3.80
CA ILE A 783 -25.24 -0.76 -4.65
C ILE A 783 -26.32 -0.21 -5.56
N LEU A 784 -26.04 -0.08 -6.86
CA LEU A 784 -27.05 0.36 -7.81
C LEU A 784 -28.16 -0.70 -7.80
N PRO A 785 -29.45 -0.34 -7.76
CA PRO A 785 -30.52 -1.31 -7.84
C PRO A 785 -30.32 -2.29 -9.03
N GLY A 786 -30.18 -3.59 -8.74
CA GLY A 786 -29.90 -4.62 -9.74
C GLY A 786 -28.41 -4.84 -10.11
N SER A 787 -27.47 -4.22 -9.40
CA SER A 787 -26.03 -4.44 -9.57
C SER A 787 -25.46 -5.35 -8.48
N ALA A 788 -24.59 -6.29 -8.88
CA ALA A 788 -23.90 -7.22 -7.99
C ALA A 788 -22.45 -6.78 -7.70
N GLY A 789 -22.16 -5.47 -7.77
CA GLY A 789 -20.79 -4.95 -7.83
C GLY A 789 -20.49 -3.85 -6.83
N TYR A 790 -19.27 -3.89 -6.27
CA TYR A 790 -18.64 -2.81 -5.53
C TYR A 790 -17.96 -1.80 -6.47
N THR A 791 -17.56 -0.64 -5.95
CA THR A 791 -16.67 0.26 -6.69
C THR A 791 -15.29 -0.37 -6.89
N THR A 792 -14.51 0.16 -7.82
CA THR A 792 -13.18 -0.37 -8.13
C THR A 792 -12.26 -0.38 -6.92
N THR A 793 -12.39 0.61 -6.03
CA THR A 793 -11.57 0.72 -4.80
C THR A 793 -11.99 -0.29 -3.73
N SER A 794 -13.28 -0.51 -3.54
CA SER A 794 -13.80 -1.48 -2.56
C SER A 794 -13.62 -2.92 -3.03
N LEU A 795 -13.74 -3.19 -4.34
CA LEU A 795 -13.30 -4.46 -4.92
C LEU A 795 -11.80 -4.67 -4.74
N HIS A 796 -10.99 -3.62 -4.88
CA HIS A 796 -9.55 -3.70 -4.68
C HIS A 796 -9.20 -4.05 -3.22
N PHE A 797 -9.88 -3.49 -2.22
CA PHE A 797 -9.73 -3.89 -0.82
C PHE A 797 -9.92 -5.40 -0.62
N ILE A 798 -11.03 -5.95 -1.12
CA ILE A 798 -11.34 -7.39 -0.97
C ILE A 798 -10.30 -8.24 -1.71
N GLN A 799 -9.89 -7.85 -2.92
CA GLN A 799 -8.84 -8.54 -3.67
C GLN A 799 -7.50 -8.53 -2.94
N THR A 800 -7.10 -7.38 -2.36
CA THR A 800 -5.88 -7.26 -1.59
C THR A 800 -5.93 -8.14 -0.34
N LEU A 801 -7.04 -8.13 0.40
CA LEU A 801 -7.21 -8.95 1.60
C LEU A 801 -7.20 -10.46 1.28
N VAL A 802 -7.92 -10.89 0.23
CA VAL A 802 -7.88 -12.27 -0.27
C VAL A 802 -6.46 -12.69 -0.61
N ASN A 803 -5.72 -11.85 -1.34
CA ASN A 803 -4.35 -12.14 -1.72
C ASN A 803 -3.43 -12.27 -0.49
N LEU A 804 -3.60 -11.41 0.52
CA LEU A 804 -2.88 -11.50 1.79
C LEU A 804 -3.21 -12.79 2.54
N TYR A 805 -4.47 -13.21 2.56
CA TYR A 805 -4.89 -14.47 3.18
C TYR A 805 -4.37 -15.72 2.44
N ASP A 806 -4.29 -15.69 1.12
CA ASP A 806 -3.90 -16.84 0.30
C ASP A 806 -2.39 -17.03 0.13
N THR A 807 -1.62 -15.96 -0.04
CA THR A 807 -0.22 -16.06 -0.53
C THR A 807 0.84 -16.23 0.54
N ASN A 808 0.50 -16.05 1.83
CA ASN A 808 1.46 -16.08 2.90
C ASN A 808 1.59 -17.48 3.52
N SER A 809 2.83 -18.00 3.57
CA SER A 809 3.18 -19.28 4.20
C SER A 809 4.21 -19.06 5.31
N PRO A 810 4.08 -19.72 6.48
CA PRO A 810 3.13 -20.79 6.78
C PRO A 810 1.72 -20.32 7.16
N GLN A 811 1.51 -19.02 7.42
CA GLN A 811 0.23 -18.51 7.94
C GLN A 811 -0.74 -18.07 6.83
N ARG A 812 -1.23 -19.05 6.07
CA ARG A 812 -2.43 -18.91 5.25
C ARG A 812 -3.64 -18.75 6.17
N ILE A 813 -4.52 -17.80 5.87
CA ILE A 813 -5.77 -17.59 6.61
C ILE A 813 -6.92 -18.15 5.77
N ASN A 814 -7.74 -19.00 6.37
CA ASN A 814 -8.96 -19.46 5.70
C ASN A 814 -10.00 -18.33 5.68
N TRP A 815 -10.85 -18.28 4.67
CA TRP A 815 -11.80 -17.19 4.54
C TRP A 815 -13.11 -17.62 3.87
N VAL A 816 -14.19 -16.99 4.33
CA VAL A 816 -15.53 -17.07 3.76
C VAL A 816 -16.03 -15.63 3.66
N TRP A 817 -16.44 -15.20 2.47
CA TRP A 817 -16.93 -13.83 2.28
C TRP A 817 -18.44 -13.74 2.33
N TRP A 818 -18.90 -12.60 2.83
CA TRP A 818 -20.31 -12.24 2.83
C TRP A 818 -20.63 -11.39 1.61
N PRO A 819 -21.58 -11.79 0.76
CA PRO A 819 -21.96 -11.02 -0.42
C PRO A 819 -22.78 -9.78 -0.03
N ALA A 820 -22.33 -8.56 -0.38
CA ALA A 820 -23.18 -7.37 -0.17
C ALA A 820 -24.41 -7.35 -1.10
N GLY A 821 -25.56 -7.06 -0.48
CA GLY A 821 -26.91 -6.99 -1.06
C GLY A 821 -27.92 -7.50 -0.03
N ASP A 822 -29.14 -6.98 -0.03
CA ASP A 822 -30.12 -7.09 1.07
C ASP A 822 -30.59 -8.54 1.41
N TRP A 823 -29.69 -9.33 2.02
CA TRP A 823 -29.90 -10.43 2.98
C TRP A 823 -30.75 -11.63 2.52
N THR A 824 -30.13 -12.52 1.73
CA THR A 824 -30.32 -13.99 1.83
C THR A 824 -31.59 -14.63 1.19
N ASN A 825 -31.94 -14.24 -0.05
CA ASN A 825 -32.30 -15.16 -1.18
C ASN A 825 -32.82 -14.37 -2.42
N THR A 826 -31.95 -14.02 -3.39
CA THR A 826 -32.18 -13.24 -4.67
C THR A 826 -32.13 -11.70 -4.55
N THR A 827 -31.83 -10.88 -5.57
CA THR A 827 -32.83 -10.45 -6.57
C THR A 827 -32.24 -9.97 -7.93
N SER A 828 -32.32 -10.90 -8.88
CA SER A 828 -32.57 -10.84 -10.34
C SER A 828 -31.97 -12.10 -10.97
N SER A 829 -30.95 -12.65 -10.29
CA SER A 829 -30.46 -14.02 -10.42
C SER A 829 -30.26 -14.68 -9.05
N ILE A 830 -30.34 -16.00 -9.02
CA ILE A 830 -30.08 -16.90 -7.88
C ILE A 830 -28.65 -16.83 -7.32
N TYR A 831 -27.79 -15.93 -7.82
CA TYR A 831 -26.34 -15.98 -7.57
C TYR A 831 -25.75 -14.72 -6.91
N GLY A 832 -26.46 -13.58 -6.85
CA GLY A 832 -25.95 -12.37 -6.18
C GLY A 832 -24.57 -11.92 -6.67
N ALA A 833 -23.61 -11.74 -5.75
CA ALA A 833 -22.19 -11.44 -6.06
C ALA A 833 -21.51 -12.47 -6.97
N MET A 834 -22.06 -13.68 -7.06
CA MET A 834 -21.56 -14.76 -7.91
C MET A 834 -22.19 -14.75 -9.30
N ASP A 835 -23.01 -13.77 -9.66
CA ASP A 835 -23.57 -13.67 -11.01
C ASP A 835 -22.56 -13.11 -12.02
N CYS A 836 -21.71 -13.97 -12.58
CA CYS A 836 -20.76 -13.52 -13.61
C CYS A 836 -21.43 -13.00 -14.90
N ALA A 837 -22.75 -13.15 -15.04
CA ALA A 837 -23.51 -12.64 -16.18
C ALA A 837 -24.22 -11.30 -15.88
N SER A 838 -24.13 -10.78 -14.64
CA SER A 838 -24.70 -9.46 -14.31
C SER A 838 -23.89 -8.32 -14.96
N ASN A 839 -24.48 -7.12 -15.01
CA ASN A 839 -23.79 -5.92 -15.48
C ASN A 839 -23.99 -4.77 -14.46
N PRO A 840 -22.95 -4.40 -13.69
CA PRO A 840 -21.58 -4.92 -13.72
C PRO A 840 -21.50 -6.41 -13.33
N GLU A 841 -20.45 -7.09 -13.81
CA GLU A 841 -20.15 -8.49 -13.49
C GLU A 841 -20.08 -8.69 -11.98
N GLY A 842 -20.72 -9.74 -11.46
CA GLY A 842 -20.72 -10.07 -10.04
C GLY A 842 -19.29 -10.17 -9.52
N TRP A 843 -18.99 -9.42 -8.46
CA TRP A 843 -17.60 -9.25 -8.00
C TRP A 843 -16.96 -10.55 -7.51
N GLY A 844 -17.75 -11.53 -7.09
CA GLY A 844 -17.25 -12.85 -6.69
C GLY A 844 -16.55 -13.58 -7.83
N CYS A 845 -16.97 -13.35 -9.07
CA CYS A 845 -16.31 -13.89 -10.26
C CYS A 845 -15.00 -13.16 -10.61
N LEU A 846 -14.80 -11.96 -10.06
CA LEU A 846 -13.61 -11.14 -10.25
C LEU A 846 -12.52 -11.43 -9.22
N LEU A 847 -12.81 -12.25 -8.20
CA LEU A 847 -11.79 -12.75 -7.29
C LEU A 847 -10.93 -13.79 -8.01
N LYS A 848 -9.74 -13.37 -8.43
CA LYS A 848 -8.71 -14.28 -8.91
C LYS A 848 -8.03 -14.88 -7.69
N THR A 849 -8.53 -16.02 -7.21
CA THR A 849 -7.76 -16.83 -6.27
C THR A 849 -6.46 -17.23 -6.95
N VAL A 850 -5.31 -17.07 -6.26
CA VAL A 850 -4.09 -17.75 -6.69
C VAL A 850 -4.40 -19.23 -6.55
N PRO A 851 -4.45 -20.04 -7.64
CA PRO A 851 -4.51 -21.47 -7.45
C PRO A 851 -3.26 -21.83 -6.67
N ALA A 852 -3.42 -22.48 -5.52
CA ALA A 852 -2.34 -22.88 -4.64
C ALA A 852 -1.16 -23.42 -5.47
N THR A 853 -0.14 -22.59 -5.71
CA THR A 853 1.15 -23.06 -6.22
C THR A 853 1.80 -23.76 -5.05
N GLY A 854 1.40 -25.02 -4.85
CA GLY A 854 1.63 -25.76 -3.62
C GLY A 854 0.50 -26.72 -3.26
N GLY A 855 -0.62 -26.75 -4.01
CA GLY A 855 -1.50 -27.90 -3.98
C GLY A 855 -0.70 -29.12 -4.40
N THR A 856 -0.40 -30.02 -3.46
CA THR A 856 -0.27 -31.43 -3.81
C THR A 856 -1.37 -31.74 -4.82
N PRO A 857 -1.07 -32.39 -5.95
CA PRO A 857 -2.11 -32.84 -6.89
C PRO A 857 -3.28 -33.37 -6.07
N LEU A 858 -4.51 -32.88 -6.28
CA LEU A 858 -5.69 -33.30 -5.50
C LEU A 858 -5.57 -34.81 -5.32
N VAL A 859 -5.46 -35.28 -4.09
CA VAL A 859 -5.13 -36.69 -3.85
C VAL A 859 -6.27 -37.49 -4.44
N LEU A 860 -5.95 -38.34 -5.42
CA LEU A 860 -6.96 -39.19 -6.03
C LEU A 860 -7.62 -40.02 -4.92
N SER A 861 -8.94 -39.93 -4.81
CA SER A 861 -9.76 -40.69 -3.89
C SER A 861 -10.80 -41.47 -4.66
N THR A 862 -11.19 -42.62 -4.14
CA THR A 862 -12.21 -43.44 -4.77
C THR A 862 -13.05 -44.16 -3.74
N SER A 863 -14.33 -44.36 -4.07
CA SER A 863 -15.28 -45.18 -3.34
C SER A 863 -16.16 -45.93 -4.33
N PHE A 864 -16.98 -46.85 -3.86
CA PHE A 864 -17.99 -47.47 -4.70
C PHE A 864 -19.24 -47.81 -3.92
N THR A 865 -20.34 -48.04 -4.64
CA THR A 865 -21.53 -48.68 -4.12
C THR A 865 -21.79 -49.97 -4.87
N PHE A 866 -22.53 -50.88 -4.25
CA PHE A 866 -22.98 -52.10 -4.90
C PHE A 866 -24.44 -52.39 -4.59
N THR A 867 -25.15 -53.03 -5.51
CA THR A 867 -26.56 -53.37 -5.34
C THR A 867 -26.85 -54.72 -5.97
N PRO A 868 -27.58 -55.63 -5.29
CA PRO A 868 -28.17 -55.48 -3.95
C PRO A 868 -27.12 -55.52 -2.83
N ASN A 869 -27.44 -54.91 -1.68
CA ASN A 869 -26.52 -54.82 -0.52
C ASN A 869 -26.36 -56.15 0.24
N ALA A 870 -27.26 -57.11 0.00
CA ALA A 870 -27.26 -58.45 0.59
C ALA A 870 -27.52 -59.51 -0.48
N PRO A 871 -26.57 -59.75 -1.39
CA PRO A 871 -26.77 -60.66 -2.51
C PRO A 871 -26.81 -62.13 -2.08
N VAL A 872 -27.55 -62.95 -2.81
CA VAL A 872 -27.51 -64.41 -2.67
C VAL A 872 -26.62 -65.08 -3.72
N VAL A 873 -26.27 -66.34 -3.50
CA VAL A 873 -25.45 -67.12 -4.45
C VAL A 873 -26.02 -67.04 -5.87
N SER A 874 -25.15 -66.73 -6.84
CA SER A 874 -25.45 -66.52 -8.28
C SER A 874 -26.35 -65.33 -8.62
N GLU A 875 -26.67 -64.44 -7.67
CA GLU A 875 -27.33 -63.16 -7.96
C GLU A 875 -26.34 -62.16 -8.55
N THR A 876 -26.75 -61.46 -9.61
CA THR A 876 -25.92 -60.42 -10.24
C THR A 876 -25.89 -59.16 -9.38
N VAL A 877 -24.70 -58.81 -8.90
CA VAL A 877 -24.42 -57.59 -8.14
C VAL A 877 -23.85 -56.54 -9.08
N LYS A 878 -24.44 -55.33 -9.11
CA LYS A 878 -23.91 -54.18 -9.85
C LYS A 878 -23.05 -53.32 -8.93
N PHE A 879 -21.82 -53.04 -9.33
CA PHE A 879 -20.86 -52.16 -8.67
C PHE A 879 -20.71 -50.86 -9.46
N VAL A 880 -20.75 -49.73 -8.79
CA VAL A 880 -20.58 -48.39 -9.40
C VAL A 880 -19.49 -47.64 -8.66
N ALA A 881 -18.42 -47.28 -9.36
CA ALA A 881 -17.30 -46.53 -8.84
C ALA A 881 -17.58 -45.03 -8.84
N SER A 882 -17.08 -44.36 -7.80
CA SER A 882 -16.94 -42.92 -7.70
C SER A 882 -15.45 -42.59 -7.56
N ALA A 883 -14.97 -41.60 -8.30
CA ALA A 883 -13.59 -41.13 -8.21
C ALA A 883 -13.57 -39.60 -8.23
N SER A 884 -12.80 -39.01 -7.33
CA SER A 884 -12.64 -37.57 -7.19
C SER A 884 -11.17 -37.24 -6.85
N GLY A 885 -10.74 -36.01 -7.14
CA GLY A 885 -9.32 -35.66 -7.13
C GLY A 885 -8.54 -36.27 -8.30
N GLY A 886 -7.23 -36.04 -8.36
CA GLY A 886 -6.38 -36.44 -9.49
C GLY A 886 -6.72 -35.74 -10.81
N ALA A 887 -6.05 -36.15 -11.89
CA ALA A 887 -6.29 -35.63 -13.25
C ALA A 887 -7.14 -36.60 -14.09
N GLY A 888 -8.38 -36.26 -14.41
CA GLY A 888 -9.21 -37.04 -15.34
C GLY A 888 -8.64 -37.05 -16.79
N PRO A 889 -8.92 -38.07 -17.61
CA PRO A 889 -9.84 -39.19 -17.39
C PRO A 889 -9.27 -40.31 -16.50
N TYR A 890 -10.14 -40.98 -15.73
CA TYR A 890 -9.77 -42.06 -14.83
C TYR A 890 -9.82 -43.44 -15.51
N THR A 891 -9.00 -44.37 -15.02
CA THR A 891 -9.06 -45.80 -15.36
C THR A 891 -9.46 -46.60 -14.13
N PHE A 892 -10.47 -47.46 -14.27
CA PHE A 892 -11.06 -48.24 -13.17
C PHE A 892 -10.77 -49.73 -13.34
N SER A 893 -10.31 -50.38 -12.28
CA SER A 893 -10.07 -51.82 -12.22
C SER A 893 -10.59 -52.41 -10.91
N TRP A 894 -11.12 -53.63 -10.99
CA TRP A 894 -11.82 -54.30 -9.89
C TRP A 894 -11.24 -55.67 -9.63
N VAL A 895 -11.15 -56.07 -8.36
CA VAL A 895 -10.91 -57.44 -7.91
C VAL A 895 -12.06 -57.81 -6.97
N PHE A 896 -12.81 -58.86 -7.29
CA PHE A 896 -14.05 -59.20 -6.57
C PHE A 896 -13.83 -60.12 -5.35
N GLY A 897 -12.60 -60.53 -5.06
CA GLY A 897 -12.27 -61.35 -3.89
C GLY A 897 -12.48 -62.87 -4.06
N ASP A 898 -13.05 -63.32 -5.18
CA ASP A 898 -13.19 -64.75 -5.56
C ASP A 898 -12.17 -65.21 -6.62
N GLY A 899 -11.19 -64.35 -6.94
CA GLY A 899 -10.18 -64.57 -7.97
C GLY A 899 -10.56 -64.00 -9.34
N SER A 900 -11.76 -63.47 -9.51
CA SER A 900 -12.18 -62.76 -10.73
C SER A 900 -11.88 -61.25 -10.66
N ALA A 901 -11.86 -60.60 -11.83
CA ALA A 901 -11.53 -59.19 -11.98
C ALA A 901 -12.42 -58.52 -13.05
N GLY A 902 -12.54 -57.19 -12.98
CA GLY A 902 -13.34 -56.38 -13.90
C GLY A 902 -12.71 -55.01 -14.19
N SER A 903 -13.29 -54.28 -15.14
CA SER A 903 -12.84 -52.92 -15.52
C SER A 903 -14.01 -52.03 -15.92
N GLY A 904 -13.86 -50.72 -15.73
CA GLY A 904 -14.89 -49.71 -16.05
C GLY A 904 -15.53 -49.10 -14.81
N SER A 905 -16.15 -47.92 -14.95
CA SER A 905 -16.77 -47.18 -13.83
C SER A 905 -18.04 -47.84 -13.29
N SER A 906 -18.64 -48.75 -14.06
CA SER A 906 -19.75 -49.60 -13.62
C SER A 906 -19.52 -51.02 -14.14
N VAL A 907 -19.61 -52.01 -13.27
CA VAL A 907 -19.41 -53.43 -13.60
C VAL A 907 -20.41 -54.30 -12.85
N THR A 908 -20.74 -55.48 -13.37
CA THR A 908 -21.59 -56.47 -12.69
C THR A 908 -20.82 -57.75 -12.43
N HIS A 909 -21.05 -58.40 -11.28
CA HIS A 909 -20.44 -59.69 -10.94
C HIS A 909 -21.43 -60.58 -10.16
N ALA A 910 -21.33 -61.90 -10.30
CA ALA A 910 -22.16 -62.86 -9.57
C ALA A 910 -21.28 -63.91 -8.90
N TYR A 911 -21.49 -64.12 -7.60
CA TYR A 911 -20.64 -65.01 -6.79
C TYR A 911 -21.16 -66.45 -6.81
N PRO A 912 -20.31 -67.45 -7.14
CA PRO A 912 -20.75 -68.83 -7.30
C PRO A 912 -20.92 -69.59 -5.98
N LEU A 913 -20.38 -69.08 -4.87
CA LEU A 913 -20.40 -69.71 -3.56
C LEU A 913 -20.83 -68.73 -2.47
N GLU A 914 -21.41 -69.23 -1.39
CA GLU A 914 -21.65 -68.42 -0.18
C GLU A 914 -20.30 -68.04 0.45
N GLY A 915 -20.24 -66.87 1.09
CA GLY A 915 -19.03 -66.41 1.74
C GLY A 915 -18.91 -64.90 1.81
N THR A 916 -17.78 -64.48 2.36
CA THR A 916 -17.43 -63.08 2.53
C THR A 916 -16.29 -62.74 1.58
N TYR A 917 -16.54 -61.81 0.66
CA TYR A 917 -15.60 -61.44 -0.39
C TYR A 917 -15.15 -59.98 -0.20
N ILE A 918 -13.83 -59.75 -0.24
CA ILE A 918 -13.27 -58.40 -0.20
C ILE A 918 -13.18 -57.89 -1.64
N VAL A 919 -14.01 -56.90 -1.97
CA VAL A 919 -14.02 -56.25 -3.27
C VAL A 919 -13.12 -55.03 -3.22
N VAL A 920 -12.13 -54.99 -4.09
CA VAL A 920 -11.15 -53.91 -4.20
C VAL A 920 -11.35 -53.17 -5.52
N LEU A 921 -11.67 -51.88 -5.44
CA LEU A 921 -11.62 -50.94 -6.55
C LEU A 921 -10.27 -50.25 -6.56
N THR A 922 -9.56 -50.26 -7.69
CA THR A 922 -8.36 -49.46 -7.94
C THR A 922 -8.63 -48.48 -9.08
N VAL A 923 -8.45 -47.18 -8.81
CA VAL A 923 -8.57 -46.10 -9.78
C VAL A 923 -7.22 -45.46 -10.01
N LYS A 924 -6.88 -45.20 -11.29
CA LYS A 924 -5.72 -44.39 -11.65
C LYS A 924 -6.16 -43.16 -12.42
N ASP A 925 -5.49 -42.05 -12.17
CA ASP A 925 -5.68 -40.83 -12.93
C ASP A 925 -4.82 -40.81 -14.21
N SER A 926 -4.97 -39.79 -15.03
CA SER A 926 -4.19 -39.56 -16.26
C SER A 926 -2.96 -38.68 -16.03
N GLY A 927 -2.66 -38.34 -14.77
CA GLY A 927 -1.60 -37.41 -14.39
C GLY A 927 -0.18 -37.96 -14.61
N SER A 928 0.81 -37.06 -14.55
CA SER A 928 2.23 -37.42 -14.55
C SER A 928 2.96 -36.62 -13.46
N PRO A 929 3.33 -37.23 -12.32
CA PRO A 929 3.19 -38.66 -12.00
C PRO A 929 1.72 -39.10 -11.83
N GLN A 930 1.42 -40.32 -12.28
CA GLN A 930 0.09 -40.93 -12.18
C GLN A 930 -0.22 -41.28 -10.72
N GLN A 931 -1.37 -40.83 -10.22
CA GLN A 931 -1.89 -41.19 -8.91
C GLN A 931 -2.71 -42.48 -8.99
N ILE A 932 -2.71 -43.23 -7.88
CA ILE A 932 -3.46 -44.48 -7.73
C ILE A 932 -4.19 -44.42 -6.39
N ALA A 933 -5.50 -44.68 -6.41
CA ALA A 933 -6.35 -44.76 -5.23
C ALA A 933 -7.05 -46.12 -5.18
N THR A 934 -7.22 -46.66 -3.97
CA THR A 934 -7.91 -47.93 -3.75
C THR A 934 -9.03 -47.79 -2.73
N SER A 935 -10.16 -48.45 -2.97
CA SER A 935 -11.28 -48.58 -2.04
C SER A 935 -11.63 -50.04 -1.86
N GLU A 936 -11.90 -50.46 -0.63
CA GLU A 936 -12.24 -51.84 -0.29
C GLU A 936 -13.58 -51.89 0.46
N GLN A 937 -14.47 -52.80 0.05
CA GLN A 937 -15.66 -53.14 0.82
C GLN A 937 -15.87 -54.65 0.86
N THR A 938 -16.55 -55.10 1.91
CA THR A 938 -16.88 -56.50 2.10
C THR A 938 -18.28 -56.80 1.56
N VAL A 939 -18.38 -57.76 0.64
CA VAL A 939 -19.66 -58.29 0.16
C VAL A 939 -19.90 -59.64 0.83
N SER A 940 -20.99 -59.73 1.59
CA SER A 940 -21.42 -61.00 2.22
C SER A 940 -22.50 -61.64 1.36
N VAL A 941 -22.16 -62.78 0.75
CA VAL A 941 -23.06 -63.55 -0.09
C VAL A 941 -23.63 -64.69 0.73
N SER A 942 -24.95 -64.71 0.87
CA SER A 942 -25.65 -65.76 1.61
C SER A 942 -26.25 -66.79 0.66
N ASN A 943 -26.45 -68.01 1.14
CA ASN A 943 -27.30 -68.95 0.42
C ASN A 943 -28.75 -68.41 0.38
N PRO A 944 -29.48 -68.58 -0.73
CA PRO A 944 -30.89 -68.25 -0.78
C PRO A 944 -31.63 -68.95 0.37
N ILE A 945 -32.41 -68.20 1.14
CA ILE A 945 -33.25 -68.80 2.19
C ILE A 945 -34.24 -69.75 1.48
N PRO A 946 -34.29 -71.04 1.85
CA PRO A 946 -35.23 -71.98 1.25
C PRO A 946 -36.66 -71.47 1.44
N THR A 947 -37.47 -71.50 0.38
CA THR A 947 -38.87 -71.07 0.42
C THR A 947 -39.61 -71.76 1.58
N PRO A 948 -40.31 -71.01 2.45
CA PRO A 948 -41.04 -71.61 3.57
C PRO A 948 -42.13 -72.53 3.02
N THR A 949 -42.08 -73.79 3.42
CA THR A 949 -43.08 -74.81 3.10
C THR A 949 -43.84 -75.14 4.37
N ALA A 950 -45.16 -74.97 4.34
CA ALA A 950 -46.05 -75.34 5.43
C ALA A 950 -46.75 -76.67 5.14
N GLY A 951 -46.87 -77.52 6.15
CA GLY A 951 -47.62 -78.76 6.10
C GLY A 951 -48.38 -78.96 7.41
N PHE A 952 -49.34 -79.88 7.42
CA PHE A 952 -50.02 -80.26 8.65
C PHE A 952 -50.35 -81.74 8.68
N SER A 953 -50.50 -82.26 9.89
CA SER A 953 -51.11 -83.56 10.17
C SER A 953 -52.34 -83.37 11.04
N TYR A 954 -53.29 -84.30 10.98
CA TYR A 954 -54.46 -84.33 11.84
C TYR A 954 -54.70 -85.74 12.37
N SER A 955 -55.25 -85.84 13.58
CA SER A 955 -55.58 -87.12 14.22
C SER A 955 -56.93 -87.02 14.94
N PRO A 956 -57.80 -88.04 14.84
CA PRO A 956 -57.62 -89.26 14.04
C PRO A 956 -57.76 -88.99 12.53
N SER A 957 -57.15 -89.84 11.69
CA SER A 957 -57.16 -89.69 10.23
C SER A 957 -58.53 -89.98 9.57
N SER A 958 -59.48 -90.51 10.34
CA SER A 958 -60.86 -90.77 9.93
C SER A 958 -61.82 -90.47 11.09
N PRO A 959 -62.08 -89.18 11.39
CA PRO A 959 -62.92 -88.79 12.52
C PRO A 959 -64.39 -89.11 12.28
N GLU A 960 -65.08 -89.54 13.33
CA GLU A 960 -66.54 -89.69 13.34
C GLU A 960 -67.24 -88.37 13.72
N GLU A 961 -68.52 -88.25 13.40
CA GLU A 961 -69.32 -87.06 13.71
C GLU A 961 -69.31 -86.75 15.22
N GLY A 962 -68.93 -85.51 15.58
CA GLY A 962 -68.79 -85.07 16.98
C GLY A 962 -67.46 -85.39 17.65
N GLN A 963 -66.52 -86.06 16.96
CA GLN A 963 -65.20 -86.36 17.49
C GLN A 963 -64.25 -85.15 17.38
N GLN A 964 -63.49 -84.87 18.43
CA GLN A 964 -62.47 -83.82 18.42
C GLN A 964 -61.28 -84.24 17.55
N VAL A 965 -60.90 -83.38 16.60
CA VAL A 965 -59.72 -83.56 15.74
C VAL A 965 -58.62 -82.62 16.19
N ALA A 966 -57.43 -83.17 16.45
CA ALA A 966 -56.24 -82.38 16.73
C ALA A 966 -55.46 -82.12 15.43
N PHE A 967 -55.24 -80.85 15.10
CA PHE A 967 -54.39 -80.42 13.99
C PHE A 967 -53.02 -80.02 14.52
N THR A 968 -51.96 -80.44 13.86
CA THR A 968 -50.58 -80.09 14.20
C THR A 968 -49.91 -79.49 12.97
N ALA A 969 -49.47 -78.24 13.09
CA ALA A 969 -48.74 -77.55 12.03
C ALA A 969 -47.28 -77.99 12.02
N SER A 970 -46.69 -77.98 10.83
CA SER A 970 -45.26 -78.10 10.60
C SER A 970 -44.86 -77.04 9.58
N ALA A 971 -43.72 -76.39 9.81
CA ALA A 971 -43.08 -75.53 8.83
C ALA A 971 -41.63 -75.97 8.67
N SER A 972 -41.14 -75.89 7.43
CA SER A 972 -39.73 -76.13 7.08
C SER A 972 -39.30 -75.11 6.03
N GLY A 973 -38.00 -74.79 5.96
CA GLY A 973 -37.52 -73.60 5.23
C GLY A 973 -37.79 -72.29 5.99
N GLY A 974 -37.44 -71.14 5.41
CA GLY A 974 -37.56 -69.83 6.07
C GLY A 974 -36.73 -69.68 7.36
N THR A 975 -37.02 -68.63 8.14
CA THR A 975 -36.40 -68.33 9.44
C THR A 975 -37.45 -68.36 10.56
N ALA A 976 -37.19 -69.10 11.64
CA ALA A 976 -38.05 -69.18 12.82
C ALA A 976 -37.96 -67.90 13.70
N PRO A 977 -38.96 -67.57 14.54
CA PRO A 977 -40.16 -68.35 14.87
C PRO A 977 -41.24 -68.31 13.79
N TYR A 978 -41.94 -69.43 13.61
CA TYR A 978 -43.06 -69.53 12.67
C TYR A 978 -44.37 -69.15 13.35
N SER A 979 -45.22 -68.40 12.65
CA SER A 979 -46.63 -68.18 13.02
C SER A 979 -47.54 -69.02 12.12
N PHE A 980 -48.60 -69.57 12.71
CA PHE A 980 -49.54 -70.44 12.01
C PHE A 980 -50.95 -69.90 12.18
N SER A 981 -51.66 -69.72 11.07
CA SER A 981 -53.10 -69.42 11.07
C SER A 981 -53.86 -70.57 10.43
N TRP A 982 -55.01 -70.90 11.01
CA TRP A 982 -55.84 -72.02 10.54
C TRP A 982 -57.21 -71.53 10.11
N SER A 983 -57.69 -72.06 8.99
CA SER A 983 -59.09 -72.03 8.59
C SER A 983 -59.53 -73.46 8.34
N PHE A 984 -60.58 -73.90 9.02
CA PHE A 984 -61.01 -75.31 9.00
C PHE A 984 -62.08 -75.60 7.93
N GLY A 985 -62.42 -74.61 7.10
CA GLY A 985 -63.39 -74.75 6.00
C GLY A 985 -64.87 -74.76 6.42
N ASP A 986 -65.16 -74.80 7.73
CA ASP A 986 -66.50 -74.70 8.32
C ASP A 986 -66.88 -73.25 8.73
N GLY A 987 -66.03 -72.28 8.39
CA GLY A 987 -66.18 -70.87 8.77
C GLY A 987 -65.50 -70.49 10.07
N SER A 988 -64.91 -71.44 10.81
CA SER A 988 -64.10 -71.16 12.01
C SER A 988 -62.62 -70.95 11.68
N SER A 989 -61.95 -70.12 12.48
CA SER A 989 -60.51 -69.87 12.41
C SER A 989 -59.89 -69.78 13.80
N SER A 990 -58.60 -70.08 13.91
CA SER A 990 -57.80 -69.83 15.13
C SER A 990 -56.96 -68.57 14.96
N PRO A 991 -56.86 -67.69 15.97
CA PRO A 991 -55.85 -66.63 15.98
C PRO A 991 -54.44 -67.23 16.11
N SER A 992 -53.46 -66.46 15.61
CA SER A 992 -52.03 -66.80 15.46
C SER A 992 -51.33 -67.21 16.74
#